data_AF-F4HCA2-F1
#
_entry.id   AF-F4HCA2-F1
#
_cell.length_a   1.000
_cell.length_b   1.000
_cell.length_c   1.000
_cell.angle_alpha   90.00
_cell.angle_beta   90.00
_cell.angle_gamma   90.00
#
_symmetry.space_group_name_H-M   'P 1'
#
loop_
_entity.id
_entity.type
_entity.pdbx_description
1 polymer ?
#
loop_
_entity_poly.entity_id
_entity_poly.type
_entity_poly.pdbx_seq_one_letter_code
_entity_poly.pdbx_strand_id
1 'polypeptide(L)'
;MALIFTAKHANSRTALKAAQHYQVTAKVGEEYNLIDSVTGKTPEDIKVARRGNDLILRSDKEDVEVVIKDFWGVCSEDNQCYAKLDVPATETTPAGEVIITQVDHELEGLVAGEVGTIEDDRGGMLFWWILGGIGAAGAIAAGSGGGSGGGSSSNNSHPSDYDSDHDGVNDADERAAGLDSNKNDSNGDGIKDGDEDSDGDGIPNKNESNPNQPGITDKNNDGVADLTQPSDPVITKTTAKGPDGQEREIGGIKVTPAQDSNTHIDRTVITYTPEDGNDSKGEETTIIAKNDNGTWVITDKDGNIIPADELADKGISINQGTGEVTFKPDAIADGSTISVHNENDAAKNPSKTVTETAPKDDHDADGLTDDVDPDDDNDGLPDDVEKNDPENKDGDDISGLDPHNPDTNGDGVNDGDEDSDGDGVKNKDDDTPFSEDDPSKVLPDQDGDGVRDDLDTDIDGDGVNNADEKEAGTDPKNPNTNGTPDGDKDTDNDGLTNKEESDPNLNTTTDRNGDGKPDINDGNKDEDGDGVDNKDEKDNGTNPFNPDTDGDGKKDGEDDVNNNDVDNDGVNDADEKDAGLDSSKDDSDDNGVKDGDEDSDGDGISNKDESDTTKPGKTDENNDGVSDVNQPADPKVTHSTKVGEDGVTRYTGGVEIDPLGNGASHIDRVTINYTPEDGNDGAGTPTTIYAVNKDGAWGLYTDDAGTQALDNPLISINSQTGKITLAPDAVADGTSLSAQNDNKATAPKSEPSKEISVVAKDDNLDADKLLDKDDLDDDNDGLPDDVEKNDPENKDGDDISGLDPHNPDTNGDGVNDGDEDSDGDGVKNKDDDTPFSECSKPRNLRHITTKFATL
;
A
#
# COMPACT_ATOMS: atom_id res chain seq x y z
N MET A 1 -44.98 -41.96 -14.09
CA MET A 1 -43.88 -41.47 -13.24
C MET A 1 -42.89 -42.61 -13.13
N ALA A 2 -41.58 -42.37 -13.18
CA ALA A 2 -40.59 -43.44 -13.03
C ALA A 2 -39.97 -43.32 -11.65
N LEU A 3 -40.15 -44.34 -10.81
CA LEU A 3 -39.47 -44.41 -9.52
C LEU A 3 -38.01 -44.78 -9.74
N ILE A 4 -37.12 -44.12 -9.02
CA ILE A 4 -35.69 -44.37 -9.09
C ILE A 4 -35.21 -44.71 -7.68
N PHE A 5 -34.67 -45.90 -7.54
CA PHE A 5 -33.94 -46.30 -6.34
C PHE A 5 -32.46 -45.94 -6.50
N THR A 6 -31.87 -45.29 -5.50
CA THR A 6 -30.44 -44.98 -5.48
C THR A 6 -29.77 -45.58 -4.25
N ALA A 7 -28.53 -46.02 -4.46
CA ALA A 7 -27.55 -46.27 -3.40
C ALA A 7 -26.37 -45.36 -3.71
N LYS A 8 -26.23 -44.30 -2.91
CA LYS A 8 -25.42 -43.11 -3.25
C LYS A 8 -23.93 -43.42 -3.31
N HIS A 9 -23.37 -44.08 -2.32
CA HIS A 9 -21.94 -44.37 -2.24
C HIS A 9 -21.51 -45.50 -3.17
N ALA A 10 -22.43 -46.41 -3.49
CA ALA A 10 -22.27 -47.40 -4.54
C ALA A 10 -22.45 -46.82 -5.96
N ASN A 11 -22.79 -45.54 -6.11
CA ASN A 11 -23.15 -44.89 -7.38
C ASN A 11 -24.18 -45.69 -8.20
N SER A 12 -25.11 -46.36 -7.52
CA SER A 12 -26.13 -47.19 -8.15
C SER A 12 -27.41 -46.40 -8.32
N ARG A 13 -27.94 -46.35 -9.53
CA ARG A 13 -29.21 -45.70 -9.86
C ARG A 13 -30.05 -46.63 -10.71
N THR A 14 -31.13 -47.14 -10.13
CA THR A 14 -31.98 -48.15 -10.77
C THR A 14 -33.37 -47.59 -11.00
N ALA A 15 -33.76 -47.44 -12.27
CA ALA A 15 -35.14 -47.10 -12.64
C ALA A 15 -36.04 -48.32 -12.40
N LEU A 16 -37.00 -48.17 -11.49
CA LEU A 16 -37.92 -49.23 -11.11
C LEU A 16 -39.08 -49.30 -12.09
N LYS A 17 -39.46 -50.53 -12.45
CA LYS A 17 -40.61 -50.84 -13.30
C LYS A 17 -41.79 -51.24 -12.42
N ALA A 18 -42.98 -50.72 -12.76
CA ALA A 18 -44.24 -51.06 -12.12
C ALA A 18 -44.48 -52.59 -12.04
N ALA A 19 -45.16 -53.03 -10.99
CA ALA A 19 -45.46 -54.44 -10.69
C ALA A 19 -44.22 -55.36 -10.53
N GLN A 20 -43.11 -54.82 -10.01
CA GLN A 20 -41.89 -55.58 -9.75
C GLN A 20 -41.36 -55.37 -8.33
N HIS A 21 -40.76 -56.43 -7.79
CA HIS A 21 -40.11 -56.44 -6.48
C HIS A 21 -38.59 -56.45 -6.67
N TYR A 22 -37.90 -55.55 -5.98
CA TYR A 22 -36.46 -55.40 -6.03
C TYR A 22 -35.87 -55.74 -4.68
N GLN A 23 -34.71 -56.39 -4.68
CA GLN A 23 -33.99 -56.71 -3.46
C GLN A 23 -32.55 -56.23 -3.59
N VAL A 24 -32.07 -55.55 -2.56
CA VAL A 24 -30.69 -55.08 -2.43
C VAL A 24 -30.19 -55.44 -1.05
N THR A 25 -28.92 -55.82 -0.91
CA THR A 25 -28.32 -56.08 0.41
C THR A 25 -27.76 -54.78 0.98
N ALA A 26 -28.07 -54.52 2.24
CA ALA A 26 -27.55 -53.38 2.97
C ALA A 26 -26.01 -53.40 3.02
N LYS A 27 -25.40 -52.22 3.09
CA LYS A 27 -23.95 -52.03 3.25
C LYS A 27 -23.72 -50.91 4.25
N VAL A 28 -22.81 -51.14 5.20
CA VAL A 28 -22.39 -50.14 6.18
C VAL A 28 -21.96 -48.85 5.49
N GLY A 29 -22.45 -47.72 5.98
CA GLY A 29 -22.20 -46.38 5.47
C GLY A 29 -22.91 -46.05 4.15
N GLU A 30 -23.76 -46.94 3.61
CA GLU A 30 -24.49 -46.67 2.37
C GLU A 30 -25.77 -45.87 2.63
N GLU A 31 -26.09 -44.96 1.72
CA GLU A 31 -27.28 -44.13 1.76
C GLU A 31 -28.27 -44.56 0.65
N TYR A 32 -29.45 -45.00 1.07
CA TYR A 32 -30.52 -45.47 0.20
C TYR A 32 -31.62 -44.42 0.06
N ASN A 33 -32.02 -44.13 -1.17
CA ASN A 33 -33.14 -43.21 -1.45
C ASN A 33 -34.11 -43.81 -2.46
N LEU A 34 -35.38 -43.39 -2.40
CA LEU A 34 -36.40 -43.74 -3.37
C LEU A 34 -37.14 -42.48 -3.83
N ILE A 35 -36.83 -42.03 -5.05
CA ILE A 35 -37.28 -40.74 -5.56
C ILE A 35 -38.12 -40.87 -6.83
N ASP A 36 -38.99 -39.90 -7.08
CA ASP A 36 -39.63 -39.73 -8.38
C ASP A 36 -38.65 -39.09 -9.38
N SER A 37 -38.55 -39.66 -10.58
CA SER A 37 -37.64 -39.19 -11.63
C SER A 37 -37.83 -37.73 -12.08
N VAL A 38 -39.01 -37.16 -11.85
CA VAL A 38 -39.40 -35.82 -12.29
C VAL A 38 -39.22 -34.81 -11.16
N THR A 39 -39.68 -35.13 -9.94
CA THR A 39 -39.58 -34.19 -8.81
C THR A 39 -38.26 -34.29 -8.06
N GLY A 40 -37.54 -35.42 -8.16
CA GLY A 40 -36.35 -35.69 -7.38
C GLY A 40 -36.62 -35.98 -5.90
N LYS A 41 -37.89 -35.97 -5.47
CA LYS A 41 -38.32 -36.17 -4.07
C LYS A 41 -38.97 -37.53 -3.86
N THR A 42 -39.15 -37.93 -2.60
CA THR A 42 -39.87 -39.15 -2.26
C THR A 42 -41.36 -38.99 -2.63
N PRO A 43 -41.94 -39.92 -3.41
CA PRO A 43 -43.37 -39.88 -3.70
C PRO A 43 -44.22 -39.99 -2.42
N GLU A 44 -45.32 -39.25 -2.36
CA GLU A 44 -46.24 -39.21 -1.21
C GLU A 44 -46.89 -40.56 -0.88
N ASP A 45 -46.96 -41.48 -1.85
CA ASP A 45 -47.56 -42.80 -1.66
C ASP A 45 -46.59 -43.87 -1.15
N ILE A 46 -45.33 -43.51 -0.88
CA ILE A 46 -44.36 -44.43 -0.31
C ILE A 46 -44.77 -44.81 1.11
N LYS A 47 -44.71 -46.12 1.35
CA LYS A 47 -44.90 -46.77 2.63
C LYS A 47 -43.61 -47.39 3.09
N VAL A 48 -43.32 -47.24 4.37
CA VAL A 48 -42.12 -47.78 4.99
C VAL A 48 -42.51 -48.81 6.04
N ALA A 49 -41.80 -49.93 6.07
CA ALA A 49 -41.95 -50.95 7.09
C ALA A 49 -40.63 -51.65 7.37
N ARG A 50 -40.46 -52.12 8.61
CA ARG A 50 -39.41 -53.05 9.01
C ARG A 50 -39.98 -54.46 9.10
N ARG A 51 -39.24 -55.44 8.57
CA ARG A 51 -39.56 -56.87 8.73
C ARG A 51 -38.30 -57.62 9.17
N GLY A 52 -38.19 -57.90 10.46
CA GLY A 52 -36.97 -58.43 11.07
C GLY A 52 -35.80 -57.47 10.86
N ASN A 53 -34.76 -57.92 10.16
CA ASN A 53 -33.61 -57.08 9.81
C ASN A 53 -33.77 -56.34 8.48
N ASP A 54 -34.84 -56.55 7.73
CA ASP A 54 -35.01 -55.97 6.39
C ASP A 54 -35.83 -54.66 6.45
N LEU A 55 -35.39 -53.64 5.70
CA LEU A 55 -36.15 -52.40 5.46
C LEU A 55 -36.93 -52.52 4.15
N ILE A 56 -38.22 -52.17 4.17
CA ILE A 56 -39.13 -52.27 3.03
C ILE A 56 -39.65 -50.88 2.67
N LEU A 57 -39.44 -50.48 1.41
CA LEU A 57 -40.01 -49.29 0.81
C LEU A 57 -40.99 -49.71 -0.28
N ARG A 58 -42.25 -49.29 -0.20
CA ARG A 58 -43.30 -49.74 -1.12
C ARG A 58 -44.15 -48.58 -1.65
N SER A 59 -44.36 -48.53 -2.95
CA SER A 59 -45.37 -47.68 -3.61
C SER A 59 -46.58 -48.53 -3.95
N ASP A 60 -47.74 -48.19 -3.41
CA ASP A 60 -49.01 -48.83 -3.79
C ASP A 60 -49.52 -48.32 -5.15
N LYS A 61 -49.19 -47.08 -5.53
CA LYS A 61 -49.64 -46.46 -6.78
C LYS A 61 -48.96 -47.07 -8.00
N GLU A 62 -47.66 -47.33 -7.91
CA GLU A 62 -46.86 -47.92 -8.99
C GLU A 62 -46.71 -49.45 -8.84
N ASP A 63 -47.24 -50.04 -7.75
CA ASP A 63 -47.11 -51.47 -7.41
C ASP A 63 -45.65 -51.94 -7.41
N VAL A 64 -44.79 -51.19 -6.70
CA VAL A 64 -43.35 -51.45 -6.63
C VAL A 64 -42.93 -51.62 -5.17
N GLU A 65 -42.10 -52.63 -4.90
CA GLU A 65 -41.53 -52.88 -3.58
C GLU A 65 -40.00 -53.01 -3.68
N VAL A 66 -39.27 -52.28 -2.85
CA VAL A 66 -37.83 -52.40 -2.69
C VAL A 66 -37.55 -52.91 -1.27
N VAL A 67 -36.89 -54.07 -1.18
CA VAL A 67 -36.47 -54.65 0.09
C VAL A 67 -34.96 -54.51 0.22
N ILE A 68 -34.54 -53.72 1.20
CA ILE A 68 -33.14 -53.57 1.61
C ILE A 68 -32.87 -54.63 2.68
N LYS A 69 -32.26 -55.72 2.24
CA LYS A 69 -31.96 -56.91 3.04
C LYS A 69 -30.92 -56.62 4.11
N ASP A 70 -31.21 -57.09 5.32
CA ASP A 70 -30.31 -57.07 6.47
C ASP A 70 -29.88 -55.67 6.94
N PHE A 71 -30.71 -54.66 6.66
CA PHE A 71 -30.51 -53.26 7.08
C PHE A 71 -30.23 -53.08 8.58
N TRP A 72 -30.88 -53.85 9.47
CA TRP A 72 -30.57 -53.86 10.91
C TRP A 72 -29.69 -55.04 11.34
N GLY A 73 -29.14 -55.81 10.41
CA GLY A 73 -28.30 -56.97 10.73
C GLY A 73 -26.84 -56.84 10.32
N VAL A 74 -26.54 -56.26 9.15
CA VAL A 74 -25.17 -55.90 8.78
C VAL A 74 -24.75 -54.52 9.31
N CYS A 75 -25.71 -53.69 9.67
CA CYS A 75 -25.50 -52.35 10.22
C CYS A 75 -25.76 -52.36 11.73
N SER A 76 -24.96 -51.62 12.49
CA SER A 76 -25.02 -51.54 13.97
C SER A 76 -24.98 -50.09 14.43
N GLU A 77 -25.11 -49.84 15.74
CA GLU A 77 -25.00 -48.49 16.32
C GLU A 77 -23.68 -47.80 15.92
N ASP A 78 -22.57 -48.55 15.94
CA ASP A 78 -21.24 -48.06 15.53
C ASP A 78 -21.01 -48.01 14.00
N ASN A 79 -21.89 -48.63 13.20
CA ASN A 79 -21.67 -48.85 11.76
C ASN A 79 -23.01 -48.76 11.02
N GLN A 80 -23.49 -47.53 10.85
CA GLN A 80 -24.86 -47.25 10.44
C GLN A 80 -25.08 -47.35 8.93
N CYS A 81 -26.34 -47.56 8.56
CA CYS A 81 -26.89 -47.51 7.23
C CYS A 81 -28.07 -46.54 7.23
N TYR A 82 -28.19 -45.75 6.16
CA TYR A 82 -29.14 -44.66 6.11
C TYR A 82 -30.16 -44.91 5.01
N ALA A 83 -31.44 -44.77 5.32
CA ALA A 83 -32.47 -44.58 4.31
C ALA A 83 -33.08 -43.19 4.46
N LYS A 84 -32.86 -42.35 3.45
CA LYS A 84 -33.26 -40.95 3.46
C LYS A 84 -34.46 -40.74 2.55
N LEU A 85 -35.49 -40.14 3.11
CA LEU A 85 -36.75 -39.89 2.43
C LEU A 85 -37.04 -38.39 2.49
N ASP A 86 -36.81 -37.68 1.37
CA ASP A 86 -37.19 -36.26 1.23
C ASP A 86 -38.71 -36.15 1.08
N VAL A 87 -39.37 -35.68 2.14
CA VAL A 87 -40.82 -35.51 2.25
C VAL A 87 -41.21 -34.12 1.73
N PRO A 88 -42.11 -34.02 0.74
CA PRO A 88 -42.55 -32.73 0.21
C PRO A 88 -43.39 -31.94 1.24
N ALA A 89 -43.32 -30.60 1.15
CA ALA A 89 -44.08 -29.70 2.03
C ALA A 89 -45.58 -29.88 1.83
N THR A 90 -46.34 -29.79 2.92
CA THR A 90 -47.81 -29.70 2.86
C THR A 90 -48.28 -28.39 3.50
N GLU A 91 -49.58 -28.10 3.43
CA GLU A 91 -50.13 -26.85 3.98
C GLU A 91 -49.92 -26.71 5.50
N THR A 92 -49.60 -27.80 6.21
CA THR A 92 -49.44 -27.82 7.68
C THR A 92 -48.09 -28.33 8.17
N THR A 93 -47.21 -28.81 7.27
CA THR A 93 -45.87 -29.31 7.63
C THR A 93 -44.82 -28.86 6.61
N PRO A 94 -43.66 -28.35 7.07
CA PRO A 94 -42.55 -28.01 6.18
C PRO A 94 -42.06 -29.22 5.37
N ALA A 95 -41.48 -28.98 4.20
CA ALA A 95 -40.71 -30.01 3.50
C ALA A 95 -39.47 -30.34 4.32
N GLY A 96 -39.03 -31.59 4.30
CA GLY A 96 -37.80 -31.97 4.97
C GLY A 96 -37.47 -33.45 4.83
N GLU A 97 -36.28 -33.81 5.28
CA GLU A 97 -35.78 -35.18 5.18
C GLU A 97 -36.19 -35.98 6.41
N VAL A 98 -36.59 -37.24 6.21
CA VAL A 98 -36.71 -38.24 7.28
C VAL A 98 -35.57 -39.23 7.10
N ILE A 99 -34.80 -39.46 8.16
CA ILE A 99 -33.63 -40.34 8.12
C ILE A 99 -33.88 -41.57 8.98
N ILE A 100 -33.93 -42.74 8.34
CA ILE A 100 -34.07 -44.02 9.03
C ILE A 100 -32.67 -44.62 9.23
N THR A 101 -32.32 -44.92 10.47
CA THR A 101 -31.01 -45.46 10.89
C THR A 101 -31.16 -46.58 11.95
N GLN A 102 -30.06 -47.03 12.54
CA GLN A 102 -30.02 -48.06 13.59
C GLN A 102 -30.02 -47.47 15.01
N VAL A 103 -29.67 -46.19 15.16
CA VAL A 103 -29.65 -45.45 16.43
C VAL A 103 -30.85 -44.52 16.56
N ASP A 104 -30.92 -43.75 17.64
CA ASP A 104 -31.98 -42.80 17.98
C ASP A 104 -33.33 -43.44 18.33
N HIS A 105 -34.33 -42.60 18.62
CA HIS A 105 -35.62 -43.02 19.15
C HIS A 105 -36.47 -43.76 18.09
N GLU A 106 -37.45 -44.54 18.55
CA GLU A 106 -38.38 -45.23 17.65
C GLU A 106 -39.36 -44.21 17.04
N LEU A 107 -39.39 -44.15 15.71
CA LEU A 107 -40.26 -43.23 14.98
C LEU A 107 -41.72 -43.68 15.05
N GLU A 108 -42.58 -42.84 15.63
CA GLU A 108 -44.04 -43.04 15.65
C GLU A 108 -44.74 -42.53 14.38
N GLY A 109 -43.96 -42.04 13.40
CA GLY A 109 -44.41 -41.51 12.12
C GLY A 109 -43.25 -41.22 11.18
N LEU A 110 -43.53 -40.74 9.96
CA LEU A 110 -42.49 -40.24 9.05
C LEU A 110 -42.68 -38.74 8.91
N VAL A 111 -42.19 -37.97 9.90
CA VAL A 111 -42.33 -36.52 9.94
C VAL A 111 -41.02 -35.86 9.51
N ALA A 112 -41.11 -34.90 8.59
CA ALA A 112 -39.97 -34.15 8.08
C ALA A 112 -39.11 -33.56 9.21
N GLY A 113 -37.81 -33.87 9.20
CA GLY A 113 -36.84 -33.43 10.22
C GLY A 113 -36.50 -34.49 11.27
N GLU A 114 -37.23 -35.61 11.33
CA GLU A 114 -36.95 -36.69 12.29
C GLU A 114 -35.84 -37.64 11.82
N VAL A 115 -35.04 -38.10 12.77
CA VAL A 115 -34.04 -39.17 12.63
C VAL A 115 -34.34 -40.24 13.67
N GLY A 116 -34.41 -41.51 13.26
CA GLY A 116 -34.77 -42.58 14.17
C GLY A 116 -34.80 -43.97 13.57
N THR A 117 -35.15 -44.94 14.42
CA THR A 117 -35.31 -46.35 14.05
C THR A 117 -36.79 -46.72 13.94
N ILE A 118 -37.12 -47.83 13.28
CA ILE A 118 -38.51 -48.29 13.12
C ILE A 118 -38.70 -49.60 13.88
N GLU A 119 -39.79 -49.74 14.63
CA GLU A 119 -40.13 -50.95 15.39
C GLU A 119 -40.37 -52.16 14.46
N ASP A 120 -39.91 -53.35 14.86
CA ASP A 120 -40.11 -54.61 14.12
C ASP A 120 -41.54 -55.14 14.28
N ASP A 121 -42.25 -55.31 13.16
CA ASP A 121 -43.62 -55.81 13.15
C ASP A 121 -43.65 -57.32 13.45
N ARG A 122 -43.83 -57.69 14.73
CA ARG A 122 -44.03 -59.10 15.15
C ARG A 122 -45.41 -59.66 14.72
N GLY A 123 -45.74 -59.59 13.43
CA GLY A 123 -46.82 -60.35 12.78
C GLY A 123 -48.06 -59.57 12.33
N GLY A 124 -48.03 -58.24 12.26
CA GLY A 124 -49.12 -57.41 11.75
C GLY A 124 -48.59 -56.20 10.99
N MET A 125 -48.80 -56.16 9.67
CA MET A 125 -48.23 -55.15 8.78
C MET A 125 -48.74 -53.73 9.10
N LEU A 126 -48.04 -53.03 9.99
CA LEU A 126 -48.11 -51.58 10.16
C LEU A 126 -47.25 -50.96 9.06
N PHE A 127 -47.89 -50.45 8.01
CA PHE A 127 -47.21 -49.60 7.04
C PHE A 127 -47.32 -48.16 7.52
N TRP A 128 -46.18 -47.52 7.78
CA TRP A 128 -46.11 -46.08 8.03
C TRP A 128 -46.30 -45.35 6.71
N TRP A 129 -47.26 -44.43 6.66
CA TRP A 129 -47.52 -43.58 5.49
C TRP A 129 -46.69 -42.31 5.62
N ILE A 130 -46.21 -41.77 4.52
CA ILE A 130 -45.72 -40.38 4.50
C ILE A 130 -46.96 -39.47 4.62
N LEU A 131 -47.25 -38.98 5.82
CA LEU A 131 -48.42 -38.14 6.09
C LEU A 131 -48.05 -36.66 6.01
N GLY A 132 -48.40 -36.04 4.87
CA GLY A 132 -48.90 -34.66 4.89
C GLY A 132 -50.30 -34.66 5.51
N GLY A 133 -50.47 -34.01 6.66
CA GLY A 133 -51.56 -34.27 7.59
C GLY A 133 -52.99 -34.17 7.04
N ILE A 134 -53.87 -35.10 7.48
CA ILE A 134 -55.30 -34.84 7.69
C ILE A 134 -55.78 -35.68 8.88
N GLY A 135 -56.13 -35.02 10.00
CA GLY A 135 -57.13 -35.53 10.92
C GLY A 135 -58.47 -34.86 10.63
N ALA A 136 -59.41 -35.55 9.98
CA ALA A 136 -60.87 -35.36 10.16
C ALA A 136 -61.70 -36.21 9.18
N ALA A 137 -62.47 -37.15 9.74
CA ALA A 137 -63.87 -37.34 9.36
C ALA A 137 -64.65 -36.90 10.62
N GLY A 138 -65.33 -35.75 10.73
CA GLY A 138 -66.44 -35.15 9.95
C GLY A 138 -67.54 -34.82 10.99
N ALA A 139 -68.44 -33.84 10.92
CA ALA A 139 -68.76 -32.72 10.04
C ALA A 139 -69.72 -31.77 10.80
N ILE A 140 -69.86 -30.54 10.28
CA ILE A 140 -70.58 -29.36 10.82
C ILE A 140 -72.12 -29.52 10.83
N ALA A 141 -72.82 -29.00 11.85
CA ALA A 141 -74.18 -28.47 11.71
C ALA A 141 -74.51 -27.38 12.77
N ALA A 142 -74.93 -26.22 12.28
CA ALA A 142 -75.28 -25.01 13.05
C ALA A 142 -76.56 -25.14 13.90
N GLY A 143 -76.60 -24.46 15.04
CA GLY A 143 -77.82 -24.30 15.83
C GLY A 143 -77.62 -23.59 17.18
N SER A 144 -77.89 -22.29 17.19
CA SER A 144 -78.19 -21.39 18.32
C SER A 144 -78.59 -21.99 19.68
N GLY A 145 -78.09 -21.39 20.77
CA GLY A 145 -78.76 -21.39 22.09
C GLY A 145 -77.80 -21.24 23.26
N GLY A 146 -77.83 -20.07 23.93
CA GLY A 146 -76.96 -19.76 25.07
C GLY A 146 -77.29 -20.48 26.38
N GLY A 147 -76.43 -20.29 27.38
CA GLY A 147 -76.69 -20.68 28.77
C GLY A 147 -75.43 -20.75 29.64
N SER A 148 -75.50 -20.04 30.76
CA SER A 148 -74.46 -19.80 31.77
C SER A 148 -73.99 -21.01 32.59
N GLY A 149 -72.74 -20.93 33.08
CA GLY A 149 -72.42 -21.07 34.51
C GLY A 149 -72.02 -22.45 35.09
N GLY A 150 -70.78 -22.52 35.59
CA GLY A 150 -70.46 -23.02 36.94
C GLY A 150 -70.14 -24.50 37.16
N GLY A 151 -68.85 -24.79 37.37
CA GLY A 151 -68.33 -25.43 38.60
C GLY A 151 -68.39 -26.96 38.80
N SER A 152 -67.21 -27.51 39.12
CA SER A 152 -66.88 -28.74 39.87
C SER A 152 -66.57 -30.04 39.11
N SER A 153 -65.27 -30.35 39.12
CA SER A 153 -64.64 -31.63 39.53
C SER A 153 -65.28 -32.93 39.02
N SER A 154 -64.62 -33.53 38.04
CA SER A 154 -64.46 -34.98 37.95
C SER A 154 -63.24 -35.30 37.09
N ASN A 155 -62.29 -36.03 37.67
CA ASN A 155 -61.16 -36.66 36.99
C ASN A 155 -61.61 -37.27 35.67
N ASN A 156 -61.12 -36.67 34.60
CA ASN A 156 -61.19 -37.22 33.26
C ASN A 156 -59.98 -36.67 32.52
N SER A 157 -58.80 -37.15 32.92
CA SER A 157 -57.56 -36.92 32.17
C SER A 157 -57.84 -37.31 30.73
N HIS A 158 -57.87 -36.29 29.87
CA HIS A 158 -57.74 -36.53 28.45
C HIS A 158 -56.42 -37.27 28.24
N PRO A 159 -56.32 -38.19 27.27
CA PRO A 159 -55.06 -38.86 26.91
C PRO A 159 -53.97 -37.92 26.34
N SER A 160 -53.98 -36.64 26.70
CA SER A 160 -53.16 -35.58 26.12
C SER A 160 -52.96 -34.41 27.10
N ASP A 161 -53.14 -34.62 28.40
CA ASP A 161 -52.77 -33.61 29.40
C ASP A 161 -51.30 -33.86 29.73
N TYR A 162 -50.42 -33.01 29.22
CA TYR A 162 -48.97 -33.18 29.32
C TYR A 162 -48.38 -32.44 30.53
N ASP A 163 -49.19 -31.65 31.24
CA ASP A 163 -48.90 -30.97 32.52
C ASP A 163 -49.97 -31.43 33.54
N SER A 164 -49.66 -32.49 34.27
CA SER A 164 -50.63 -33.23 35.09
C SER A 164 -51.13 -32.45 36.30
N ASP A 165 -50.39 -31.46 36.81
CA ASP A 165 -50.76 -30.68 38.00
C ASP A 165 -50.98 -29.18 37.76
N HIS A 166 -50.82 -28.75 36.50
CA HIS A 166 -51.17 -27.44 35.95
C HIS A 166 -50.38 -26.29 36.56
N ASP A 167 -49.09 -26.51 36.80
CA ASP A 167 -48.19 -25.50 37.32
C ASP A 167 -47.38 -24.76 36.24
N GLY A 168 -47.44 -25.26 35.01
CA GLY A 168 -46.78 -24.69 33.83
C GLY A 168 -45.57 -25.48 33.33
N VAL A 169 -45.19 -26.59 33.97
CA VAL A 169 -44.13 -27.50 33.52
C VAL A 169 -44.75 -28.81 33.05
N ASN A 170 -44.27 -29.38 31.95
CA ASN A 170 -44.78 -30.68 31.49
C ASN A 170 -44.18 -31.85 32.30
N ASP A 171 -44.89 -32.98 32.33
CA ASP A 171 -44.51 -34.16 33.10
C ASP A 171 -43.13 -34.73 32.72
N ALA A 172 -42.67 -34.51 31.47
CA ALA A 172 -41.38 -35.01 30.99
C ALA A 172 -40.22 -34.20 31.56
N ASP A 173 -40.38 -32.88 31.58
CA ASP A 173 -39.46 -31.90 32.12
C ASP A 173 -39.33 -32.03 33.64
N GLU A 174 -40.44 -32.20 34.36
CA GLU A 174 -40.43 -32.46 35.81
C GLU A 174 -39.65 -33.73 36.17
N ARG A 175 -39.80 -34.81 35.37
CA ARG A 175 -39.02 -36.04 35.58
C ARG A 175 -37.52 -35.83 35.35
N ALA A 176 -37.14 -35.00 34.40
CA ALA A 176 -35.74 -34.64 34.16
C ALA A 176 -35.17 -33.81 35.33
N ALA A 177 -35.94 -32.83 35.82
CA ALA A 177 -35.61 -32.02 36.99
C ALA A 177 -35.69 -32.81 38.32
N GLY A 178 -36.31 -34.00 38.32
CA GLY A 178 -36.46 -34.84 39.51
C GLY A 178 -37.60 -34.40 40.46
N LEU A 179 -38.55 -33.65 39.92
CA LEU A 179 -39.78 -33.17 40.53
C LEU A 179 -40.89 -34.23 40.39
N ASP A 180 -41.95 -34.11 41.19
CA ASP A 180 -43.09 -35.03 41.21
C ASP A 180 -44.23 -34.47 40.36
N SER A 181 -44.42 -35.03 39.16
CA SER A 181 -45.37 -34.58 38.14
C SER A 181 -46.86 -34.65 38.49
N ASN A 182 -47.21 -34.82 39.75
CA ASN A 182 -48.58 -34.79 40.24
C ASN A 182 -48.73 -33.82 41.42
N LYS A 183 -47.70 -33.03 41.69
CA LYS A 183 -47.64 -32.06 42.77
C LYS A 183 -46.98 -30.77 42.29
N ASN A 184 -47.82 -29.75 42.15
CA ASN A 184 -47.39 -28.39 41.82
C ASN A 184 -46.50 -27.68 42.86
N ASP A 185 -46.01 -28.38 43.87
CA ASP A 185 -45.06 -27.98 44.93
C ASP A 185 -44.51 -29.30 45.50
N SER A 186 -43.49 -29.84 44.85
CA SER A 186 -42.91 -31.15 45.12
C SER A 186 -42.22 -31.22 46.49
N ASN A 187 -41.58 -30.12 46.89
CA ASN A 187 -40.78 -30.04 48.11
C ASN A 187 -41.57 -29.51 49.33
N GLY A 188 -42.73 -28.91 49.11
CA GLY A 188 -43.66 -28.41 50.12
C GLY A 188 -43.23 -27.11 50.79
N ASP A 189 -42.38 -26.31 50.15
CA ASP A 189 -41.87 -25.05 50.70
C ASP A 189 -42.80 -23.86 50.44
N GLY A 190 -43.82 -24.04 49.59
CA GLY A 190 -44.83 -23.06 49.25
C GLY A 190 -44.55 -22.24 47.98
N ILE A 191 -43.44 -22.50 47.28
CA ILE A 191 -43.20 -22.09 45.90
C ILE A 191 -43.66 -23.24 44.99
N LYS A 192 -44.22 -22.92 43.82
CA LYS A 192 -44.64 -23.97 42.89
C LYS A 192 -43.47 -24.40 42.02
N ASP A 193 -43.42 -25.68 41.65
CA ASP A 193 -42.37 -26.25 40.80
C ASP A 193 -42.17 -25.44 39.50
N GLY A 194 -43.23 -24.96 38.85
CA GLY A 194 -43.11 -24.06 37.69
C GLY A 194 -42.64 -22.62 37.97
N ASP A 195 -42.78 -22.14 39.21
CA ASP A 195 -42.21 -20.87 39.68
C ASP A 195 -40.79 -21.04 40.27
N GLU A 196 -40.33 -22.29 40.49
CA GLU A 196 -38.96 -22.60 40.86
C GLU A 196 -38.01 -22.44 39.67
N ASP A 197 -36.72 -22.43 39.99
CA ASP A 197 -35.59 -22.24 39.09
C ASP A 197 -34.62 -23.39 39.41
N SER A 198 -34.80 -24.51 38.70
CA SER A 198 -34.23 -25.81 39.08
C SER A 198 -32.75 -25.95 38.74
N ASP A 199 -32.30 -25.27 37.71
CA ASP A 199 -30.91 -25.18 37.31
C ASP A 199 -30.20 -23.94 37.88
N GLY A 200 -30.97 -23.02 38.47
CA GLY A 200 -30.49 -21.85 39.18
C GLY A 200 -30.06 -20.73 38.25
N ASP A 201 -30.49 -20.75 36.98
CA ASP A 201 -30.13 -19.76 36.00
C ASP A 201 -31.00 -18.50 36.08
N GLY A 202 -31.97 -18.39 37.00
CA GLY A 202 -32.78 -17.18 37.17
C GLY A 202 -34.00 -17.11 36.24
N ILE A 203 -34.18 -18.08 35.35
CA ILE A 203 -35.40 -18.29 34.58
C ILE A 203 -36.28 -19.32 35.33
N PRO A 204 -37.57 -19.01 35.57
CA PRO A 204 -38.45 -20.00 36.17
C PRO A 204 -38.74 -21.17 35.21
N ASN A 205 -38.77 -22.39 35.75
CA ASN A 205 -39.00 -23.65 35.03
C ASN A 205 -40.14 -23.60 34.00
N LYS A 206 -41.27 -22.94 34.32
CA LYS A 206 -42.43 -22.80 33.42
C LYS A 206 -42.16 -21.99 32.14
N ASN A 207 -41.12 -21.16 32.13
CA ASN A 207 -40.72 -20.35 30.98
C ASN A 207 -39.73 -21.13 30.09
N GLU A 208 -39.15 -22.20 30.62
CA GLU A 208 -38.23 -23.08 29.91
C GLU A 208 -38.94 -24.32 29.38
N SER A 209 -40.00 -24.76 30.06
CA SER A 209 -40.87 -25.85 29.65
C SER A 209 -42.02 -25.42 28.74
N ASN A 210 -42.47 -26.33 27.87
CA ASN A 210 -43.70 -26.21 27.11
C ASN A 210 -44.78 -27.15 27.70
N PRO A 211 -45.80 -26.62 28.40
CA PRO A 211 -46.82 -27.44 29.07
C PRO A 211 -47.73 -28.22 28.11
N ASN A 212 -47.65 -27.95 26.80
CA ASN A 212 -48.46 -28.63 25.78
C ASN A 212 -47.67 -29.67 24.97
N GLN A 213 -46.45 -30.03 25.38
CA GLN A 213 -45.56 -30.96 24.68
C GLN A 213 -45.38 -32.27 25.47
N PRO A 214 -45.46 -33.45 24.82
CA PRO A 214 -45.33 -34.76 25.50
C PRO A 214 -43.89 -35.15 25.87
N GLY A 215 -42.90 -34.56 25.20
CA GLY A 215 -41.47 -34.82 25.41
C GLY A 215 -40.81 -33.69 26.17
N ILE A 216 -39.51 -33.86 26.45
CA ILE A 216 -38.72 -32.79 27.05
C ILE A 216 -38.77 -31.53 26.19
N THR A 217 -38.72 -30.36 26.83
CA THR A 217 -38.51 -29.10 26.15
C THR A 217 -37.01 -28.92 26.00
N ASP A 218 -36.55 -29.06 24.76
CA ASP A 218 -35.14 -29.00 24.37
C ASP A 218 -35.07 -28.07 23.15
N LYS A 219 -34.84 -26.78 23.39
CA LYS A 219 -34.86 -25.78 22.30
C LYS A 219 -33.61 -25.88 21.44
N ASN A 220 -32.49 -26.29 22.01
CA ASN A 220 -31.19 -26.30 21.35
C ASN A 220 -30.86 -27.69 20.73
N ASN A 221 -31.72 -28.68 20.90
CA ASN A 221 -31.64 -30.07 20.42
C ASN A 221 -30.37 -30.80 20.89
N ASP A 222 -29.93 -30.59 22.13
CA ASP A 222 -28.80 -31.30 22.73
C ASP A 222 -29.19 -32.60 23.46
N GLY A 223 -30.49 -32.88 23.56
CA GLY A 223 -31.05 -34.05 24.22
C GLY A 223 -31.21 -33.91 25.74
N VAL A 224 -30.95 -32.73 26.29
CA VAL A 224 -31.14 -32.37 27.70
C VAL A 224 -32.30 -31.38 27.82
N ALA A 225 -33.06 -31.46 28.90
CA ALA A 225 -34.20 -30.56 29.10
C ALA A 225 -33.70 -29.18 29.54
N ASP A 226 -34.19 -28.12 28.90
CA ASP A 226 -33.77 -26.72 29.12
C ASP A 226 -33.75 -26.39 30.63
N LEU A 227 -34.83 -26.64 31.39
CA LEU A 227 -34.93 -26.37 32.85
C LEU A 227 -33.93 -27.11 33.77
N THR A 228 -33.01 -27.89 33.21
CA THR A 228 -32.00 -28.64 33.96
C THR A 228 -30.56 -28.21 33.64
N GLN A 229 -30.40 -27.23 32.76
CA GLN A 229 -29.13 -26.71 32.30
C GLN A 229 -29.24 -25.20 32.02
N PRO A 230 -28.18 -24.43 32.33
CA PRO A 230 -28.23 -23.00 32.11
C PRO A 230 -28.35 -22.66 30.62
N SER A 231 -28.88 -21.46 30.35
CA SER A 231 -28.94 -20.87 29.00
C SER A 231 -27.61 -20.97 28.23
N ASP A 232 -27.70 -21.20 26.92
CA ASP A 232 -26.53 -21.35 26.02
C ASP A 232 -25.74 -20.04 25.85
N PRO A 233 -24.40 -20.11 25.76
CA PRO A 233 -23.57 -18.94 25.46
C PRO A 233 -23.73 -18.51 24.00
N VAL A 234 -23.32 -17.28 23.71
CA VAL A 234 -23.26 -16.77 22.33
C VAL A 234 -21.82 -16.49 21.97
N ILE A 235 -21.43 -16.95 20.80
CA ILE A 235 -20.18 -16.55 20.16
C ILE A 235 -20.53 -15.60 19.01
N THR A 236 -19.97 -14.40 19.02
CA THR A 236 -20.08 -13.44 17.91
C THR A 236 -18.70 -13.09 17.42
N LYS A 237 -18.51 -13.08 16.10
CA LYS A 237 -17.30 -12.56 15.48
C LYS A 237 -17.22 -11.04 15.65
N THR A 238 -16.03 -10.52 15.80
CA THR A 238 -15.85 -9.06 15.84
C THR A 238 -15.98 -8.51 14.44
N THR A 239 -16.71 -7.40 14.33
CA THR A 239 -16.83 -6.64 13.08
C THR A 239 -16.40 -5.21 13.30
N ALA A 240 -15.77 -4.61 12.29
CA ALA A 240 -15.56 -3.17 12.21
C ALA A 240 -15.98 -2.64 10.85
N LYS A 241 -16.01 -1.32 10.76
CA LYS A 241 -16.45 -0.61 9.56
C LYS A 241 -15.21 -0.14 8.81
N GLY A 242 -15.02 -0.68 7.61
CA GLY A 242 -13.88 -0.36 6.76
C GLY A 242 -13.86 1.07 6.22
N PRO A 243 -12.78 1.44 5.52
CA PRO A 243 -12.62 2.75 4.86
C PRO A 243 -13.77 3.04 3.87
N ASP A 244 -14.28 2.01 3.20
CA ASP A 244 -15.42 2.09 2.28
C ASP A 244 -16.79 2.19 2.97
N GLY A 245 -16.81 2.11 4.30
CA GLY A 245 -17.98 2.17 5.13
C GLY A 245 -18.79 0.88 5.22
N GLN A 246 -18.28 -0.25 4.73
CA GLN A 246 -18.89 -1.56 4.88
C GLN A 246 -18.48 -2.21 6.20
N GLU A 247 -19.37 -3.01 6.78
CA GLU A 247 -19.08 -3.77 7.99
C GLU A 247 -18.49 -5.13 7.60
N ARG A 248 -17.29 -5.44 8.13
CA ARG A 248 -16.49 -6.63 7.81
C ARG A 248 -16.07 -7.34 9.09
N GLU A 249 -15.77 -8.63 8.97
CA GLU A 249 -15.16 -9.42 10.06
C GLU A 249 -13.68 -9.07 10.08
N ILE A 250 -13.15 -8.64 11.23
CA ILE A 250 -11.80 -8.06 11.35
C ILE A 250 -10.85 -8.92 12.19
N GLY A 251 -11.11 -10.22 12.26
CA GLY A 251 -10.47 -11.04 13.27
C GLY A 251 -11.12 -10.98 14.66
N GLY A 252 -10.76 -11.93 15.52
CA GLY A 252 -11.23 -11.98 16.92
C GLY A 252 -12.71 -12.37 17.15
N ILE A 253 -13.02 -12.67 18.41
CA ILE A 253 -14.30 -13.25 18.84
C ILE A 253 -14.75 -12.67 20.19
N LYS A 254 -16.05 -12.50 20.36
CA LYS A 254 -16.69 -12.23 21.65
C LYS A 254 -17.51 -13.43 22.11
N VAL A 255 -17.33 -13.79 23.38
CA VAL A 255 -18.08 -14.83 24.06
C VAL A 255 -18.93 -14.18 25.15
N THR A 256 -20.24 -14.24 24.97
CA THR A 256 -21.21 -13.74 25.94
C THR A 256 -21.83 -14.92 26.69
N PRO A 257 -21.75 -14.96 28.04
CA PRO A 257 -22.32 -16.04 28.83
C PRO A 257 -23.82 -16.29 28.55
N ALA A 258 -24.67 -15.28 28.41
CA ALA A 258 -26.07 -15.48 28.03
C ALA A 258 -26.68 -14.25 27.34
N GLN A 259 -27.75 -14.46 26.57
CA GLN A 259 -28.46 -13.39 25.85
C GLN A 259 -29.40 -12.55 26.72
N ASP A 260 -29.64 -12.95 27.98
CA ASP A 260 -30.51 -12.20 28.88
C ASP A 260 -29.75 -11.70 30.11
N SER A 261 -30.17 -10.53 30.62
CA SER A 261 -29.57 -9.89 31.79
C SER A 261 -30.10 -10.43 33.12
N ASN A 262 -30.94 -11.47 33.09
CA ASN A 262 -31.56 -12.06 34.27
C ASN A 262 -30.95 -13.42 34.61
N THR A 263 -30.06 -13.94 33.78
CA THR A 263 -29.50 -15.27 33.93
C THR A 263 -28.34 -15.31 34.92
N HIS A 264 -28.38 -16.24 35.87
CA HIS A 264 -27.32 -16.46 36.85
C HIS A 264 -26.40 -17.59 36.38
N ILE A 265 -25.21 -17.21 35.90
CA ILE A 265 -24.17 -18.14 35.47
C ILE A 265 -22.98 -18.03 36.42
N ASP A 266 -22.53 -19.17 36.95
CA ASP A 266 -21.37 -19.23 37.85
C ASP A 266 -20.06 -19.22 37.08
N ARG A 267 -20.01 -19.92 35.95
CA ARG A 267 -18.83 -19.93 35.08
C ARG A 267 -19.14 -20.25 33.62
N THR A 268 -18.36 -19.66 32.72
CA THR A 268 -18.32 -19.97 31.29
C THR A 268 -16.97 -20.57 30.97
N VAL A 269 -16.97 -21.78 30.40
CA VAL A 269 -15.76 -22.52 30.04
C VAL A 269 -15.49 -22.29 28.57
N ILE A 270 -14.32 -21.78 28.24
CA ILE A 270 -13.89 -21.45 26.88
C ILE A 270 -12.66 -22.27 26.56
N THR A 271 -12.72 -23.07 25.50
CA THR A 271 -11.62 -23.92 25.06
C THR A 271 -11.30 -23.64 23.60
N TYR A 272 -10.03 -23.43 23.28
CA TYR A 272 -9.55 -23.21 21.91
C TYR A 272 -8.21 -23.91 21.69
N THR A 273 -7.92 -24.26 20.42
CA THR A 273 -6.69 -24.92 20.01
C THR A 273 -6.03 -24.12 18.89
N PRO A 274 -4.84 -23.51 19.10
CA PRO A 274 -4.12 -22.77 18.06
C PRO A 274 -3.60 -23.67 16.93
N GLU A 275 -3.57 -23.19 15.69
CA GLU A 275 -3.08 -23.93 14.51
C GLU A 275 -1.55 -23.84 14.29
N ASP A 276 -0.85 -22.87 14.90
CA ASP A 276 0.57 -22.59 14.60
C ASP A 276 1.56 -23.57 15.23
N GLY A 277 1.78 -24.66 14.50
CA GLY A 277 2.72 -25.74 14.81
C GLY A 277 4.18 -25.42 14.53
N ASN A 278 4.80 -24.48 15.25
CA ASN A 278 6.27 -24.37 15.28
C ASN A 278 6.95 -24.72 16.62
N ASP A 279 6.20 -25.23 17.59
CA ASP A 279 6.77 -26.09 18.61
C ASP A 279 5.94 -27.37 18.76
N SER A 280 6.54 -28.41 19.34
CA SER A 280 5.95 -29.76 19.32
C SER A 280 4.75 -29.95 20.26
N LYS A 281 3.99 -28.89 20.60
CA LYS A 281 2.95 -28.89 21.64
C LYS A 281 1.87 -27.79 21.41
N GLY A 282 1.10 -27.86 20.32
CA GLY A 282 -0.19 -27.16 20.24
C GLY A 282 -1.15 -27.67 21.32
N GLU A 283 -1.04 -27.13 22.54
CA GLU A 283 -1.82 -27.55 23.70
C GLU A 283 -3.16 -26.81 23.70
N GLU A 284 -4.24 -27.59 23.71
CA GLU A 284 -5.60 -27.13 23.98
C GLU A 284 -5.62 -26.23 25.22
N THR A 285 -6.02 -24.98 25.03
CA THR A 285 -6.04 -23.98 26.09
C THR A 285 -7.47 -23.79 26.57
N THR A 286 -7.67 -23.97 27.87
CA THR A 286 -8.97 -23.74 28.53
C THR A 286 -8.83 -22.59 29.52
N ILE A 287 -9.66 -21.57 29.34
CA ILE A 287 -9.87 -20.51 30.32
C ILE A 287 -11.31 -20.55 30.81
N ILE A 288 -11.51 -20.13 32.06
CA ILE A 288 -12.81 -20.17 32.72
C ILE A 288 -13.11 -18.75 33.21
N ALA A 289 -14.13 -18.13 32.63
CA ALA A 289 -14.71 -16.90 33.16
C ALA A 289 -15.61 -17.26 34.33
N LYS A 290 -15.24 -16.84 35.54
CA LYS A 290 -15.94 -17.21 36.78
C LYS A 290 -16.51 -15.97 37.45
N ASN A 291 -17.77 -16.07 37.87
CA ASN A 291 -18.46 -15.07 38.66
C ASN A 291 -18.15 -15.28 40.15
N ASP A 292 -17.37 -14.37 40.76
CA ASP A 292 -17.10 -14.39 42.20
C ASP A 292 -17.85 -13.23 42.88
N ASN A 293 -19.06 -13.52 43.37
CA ASN A 293 -19.90 -12.56 44.10
C ASN A 293 -20.27 -11.29 43.29
N GLY A 294 -20.52 -11.43 41.99
CA GLY A 294 -20.92 -10.34 41.10
C GLY A 294 -19.77 -9.61 40.43
N THR A 295 -18.55 -10.14 40.51
CA THR A 295 -17.39 -9.69 39.72
C THR A 295 -16.86 -10.87 38.94
N TRP A 296 -16.77 -10.71 37.62
CA TRP A 296 -16.21 -11.74 36.75
C TRP A 296 -14.69 -11.67 36.70
N VAL A 297 -14.04 -12.84 36.79
CA VAL A 297 -12.58 -13.02 36.67
C VAL A 297 -12.27 -14.19 35.73
N ILE A 298 -11.12 -14.17 35.06
CA ILE A 298 -10.63 -15.31 34.27
C ILE A 298 -9.72 -16.17 35.14
N THR A 299 -9.90 -17.49 35.05
CA THR A 299 -9.02 -18.50 35.66
C THR A 299 -8.50 -19.47 34.62
N ASP A 300 -7.34 -20.06 34.88
CA ASP A 300 -6.86 -21.22 34.13
C ASP A 300 -7.71 -22.49 34.42
N LYS A 301 -7.46 -23.58 33.69
CA LYS A 301 -8.11 -24.88 33.92
C LYS A 301 -7.95 -25.45 35.34
N ASP A 302 -6.93 -25.01 36.08
CA ASP A 302 -6.63 -25.46 37.44
C ASP A 302 -7.27 -24.55 38.50
N GLY A 303 -7.97 -23.48 38.08
CA GLY A 303 -8.69 -22.53 38.92
C GLY A 303 -7.83 -21.38 39.47
N ASN A 304 -6.61 -21.18 38.96
CA ASN A 304 -5.79 -20.02 39.33
C ASN A 304 -6.25 -18.79 38.54
N ILE A 305 -6.41 -17.65 39.22
CA ILE A 305 -6.80 -16.39 38.56
C ILE A 305 -5.66 -15.92 37.66
N ILE A 306 -5.98 -15.64 36.39
CA ILE A 306 -5.06 -15.02 35.44
C ILE A 306 -5.16 -13.50 35.63
N PRO A 307 -4.05 -12.80 35.92
CA PRO A 307 -4.05 -11.35 36.09
C PRO A 307 -4.53 -10.62 34.82
N ALA A 308 -5.17 -9.46 34.98
CA ALA A 308 -5.65 -8.66 33.86
C ALA A 308 -4.54 -8.26 32.89
N ASP A 309 -3.34 -7.95 33.40
CA ASP A 309 -2.19 -7.59 32.56
C ASP A 309 -1.76 -8.78 31.68
N GLU A 310 -1.71 -10.00 32.23
CA GLU A 310 -1.38 -11.21 31.45
C GLU A 310 -2.46 -11.56 30.41
N LEU A 311 -3.72 -11.21 30.66
CA LEU A 311 -4.79 -11.36 29.69
C LEU A 311 -4.68 -10.32 28.59
N ALA A 312 -4.39 -9.07 28.95
CA ALA A 312 -4.20 -7.97 28.00
C ALA A 312 -3.04 -8.25 27.05
N ASP A 313 -1.92 -8.77 27.56
CA ASP A 313 -0.77 -9.22 26.76
C ASP A 313 -1.11 -10.34 25.76
N LYS A 314 -2.25 -11.04 25.96
CA LYS A 314 -2.75 -12.09 25.06
C LYS A 314 -3.94 -11.63 24.22
N GLY A 315 -4.27 -10.34 24.22
CA GLY A 315 -5.44 -9.81 23.50
C GLY A 315 -6.79 -10.23 24.10
N ILE A 316 -6.81 -10.71 25.35
CA ILE A 316 -8.03 -11.19 26.03
C ILE A 316 -8.48 -10.14 27.05
N SER A 317 -9.77 -9.80 27.02
CA SER A 317 -10.37 -8.92 28.02
C SER A 317 -11.72 -9.46 28.50
N ILE A 318 -12.12 -9.06 29.71
CA ILE A 318 -13.41 -9.45 30.29
C ILE A 318 -14.17 -8.23 30.80
N ASN A 319 -15.45 -8.14 30.44
CA ASN A 319 -16.36 -7.20 31.05
C ASN A 319 -16.79 -7.70 32.42
N GLN A 320 -16.26 -7.07 33.48
CA GLN A 320 -16.50 -7.48 34.87
C GLN A 320 -17.98 -7.45 35.30
N GLY A 321 -18.84 -6.71 34.58
CA GLY A 321 -20.27 -6.60 34.88
C GLY A 321 -21.14 -7.61 34.15
N THR A 322 -20.78 -8.00 32.92
CA THR A 322 -21.58 -8.92 32.08
C THR A 322 -20.98 -10.32 31.96
N GLY A 323 -19.68 -10.48 32.26
CA GLY A 323 -18.94 -11.71 32.02
C GLY A 323 -18.56 -11.93 30.56
N GLU A 324 -18.84 -10.97 29.68
CA GLU A 324 -18.45 -11.04 28.26
C GLU A 324 -16.93 -11.05 28.13
N VAL A 325 -16.41 -12.07 27.46
CA VAL A 325 -14.98 -12.22 27.17
C VAL A 325 -14.76 -11.82 25.72
N THR A 326 -13.86 -10.87 25.48
CA THR A 326 -13.45 -10.44 24.14
C THR A 326 -12.04 -10.93 23.89
N PHE A 327 -11.90 -11.69 22.81
CA PHE A 327 -10.66 -12.02 22.13
C PHE A 327 -10.52 -11.02 20.98
N LYS A 328 -9.51 -10.16 21.07
CA LYS A 328 -9.14 -9.27 19.95
C LYS A 328 -8.61 -10.10 18.76
N PRO A 329 -8.42 -9.48 17.59
CA PRO A 329 -7.53 -10.03 16.55
C PRO A 329 -6.18 -10.49 17.16
N ASP A 330 -5.55 -11.50 16.57
CA ASP A 330 -4.35 -12.22 17.05
C ASP A 330 -4.45 -12.99 18.38
N ALA A 331 -5.50 -12.76 19.18
CA ALA A 331 -5.65 -13.41 20.47
C ALA A 331 -5.84 -14.94 20.35
N ILE A 332 -6.34 -15.39 19.19
CA ILE A 332 -6.51 -16.78 18.82
C ILE A 332 -6.15 -16.92 17.34
N ALA A 333 -5.23 -17.84 17.02
CA ALA A 333 -4.82 -18.10 15.63
C ALA A 333 -6.01 -18.35 14.70
N ASP A 334 -5.91 -17.81 13.48
CA ASP A 334 -6.84 -18.01 12.37
C ASP A 334 -7.26 -19.46 12.20
N GLY A 335 -8.55 -19.70 11.93
CA GLY A 335 -9.06 -21.05 11.68
C GLY A 335 -9.17 -21.95 12.92
N SER A 336 -8.71 -21.49 14.09
CA SER A 336 -8.88 -22.21 15.36
C SER A 336 -10.36 -22.48 15.66
N THR A 337 -10.67 -23.64 16.23
CA THR A 337 -12.02 -23.93 16.74
C THR A 337 -12.15 -23.51 18.20
N ILE A 338 -13.12 -22.66 18.48
CA ILE A 338 -13.48 -22.21 19.82
C ILE A 338 -14.72 -23.00 20.25
N SER A 339 -14.67 -23.60 21.44
CA SER A 339 -15.78 -24.33 22.06
C SER A 339 -16.14 -23.70 23.40
N VAL A 340 -17.41 -23.37 23.60
CA VAL A 340 -17.90 -22.67 24.78
C VAL A 340 -19.14 -23.34 25.34
N HIS A 341 -19.21 -23.51 26.65
CA HIS A 341 -20.44 -23.85 27.37
C HIS A 341 -20.49 -23.14 28.74
N ASN A 342 -21.70 -23.00 29.28
CA ASN A 342 -21.92 -22.46 30.63
C ASN A 342 -22.10 -23.56 31.65
N GLU A 343 -21.70 -23.27 32.88
CA GLU A 343 -21.94 -24.13 34.04
C GLU A 343 -22.49 -23.29 35.20
N ASN A 344 -23.40 -23.92 35.95
CA ASN A 344 -23.97 -23.43 37.18
C ASN A 344 -23.82 -24.52 38.26
N ASP A 345 -23.44 -24.15 39.48
CA ASP A 345 -23.30 -25.06 40.62
C ASP A 345 -24.65 -25.64 41.07
N ALA A 346 -25.76 -24.97 40.74
CA ALA A 346 -27.12 -25.45 40.98
C ALA A 346 -27.64 -26.39 39.87
N ALA A 347 -27.13 -26.26 38.64
CA ALA A 347 -27.54 -27.08 37.50
C ALA A 347 -27.00 -28.52 37.57
N LYS A 348 -27.74 -29.45 36.96
CA LYS A 348 -27.33 -30.86 36.86
C LYS A 348 -26.39 -31.12 35.69
N ASN A 349 -26.53 -30.35 34.62
CA ASN A 349 -25.78 -30.48 33.38
C ASN A 349 -25.25 -29.09 32.94
N PRO A 350 -24.11 -29.03 32.24
CA PRO A 350 -23.69 -27.81 31.54
C PRO A 350 -24.66 -27.48 30.40
N SER A 351 -24.65 -26.24 29.92
CA SER A 351 -25.37 -25.85 28.70
C SER A 351 -24.83 -26.60 27.48
N LYS A 352 -25.50 -26.46 26.32
CA LYS A 352 -24.94 -26.95 25.06
C LYS A 352 -23.60 -26.29 24.77
N THR A 353 -22.66 -27.09 24.27
CA THR A 353 -21.41 -26.57 23.72
C THR A 353 -21.68 -25.90 22.38
N VAL A 354 -21.43 -24.60 22.31
CA VAL A 354 -21.43 -23.80 21.09
C VAL A 354 -20.01 -23.76 20.54
N THR A 355 -19.87 -24.00 19.24
CA THR A 355 -18.56 -24.00 18.57
C THR A 355 -18.54 -23.01 17.42
N GLU A 356 -17.46 -22.26 17.29
CA GLU A 356 -17.21 -21.37 16.16
C GLU A 356 -15.76 -21.48 15.68
N THR A 357 -15.51 -21.00 14.47
CA THR A 357 -14.17 -20.89 13.89
C THR A 357 -13.70 -19.44 13.99
N ALA A 358 -12.47 -19.23 14.47
CA ALA A 358 -11.81 -17.92 14.44
C ALA A 358 -11.85 -17.39 12.99
N PRO A 359 -12.42 -16.19 12.76
CA PRO A 359 -12.27 -15.54 11.46
C PRO A 359 -10.79 -15.29 11.21
N LYS A 360 -10.44 -15.08 9.95
CA LYS A 360 -9.13 -14.54 9.62
C LYS A 360 -9.05 -13.09 10.07
N ASP A 361 -7.88 -12.67 10.48
CA ASP A 361 -7.62 -11.29 10.83
C ASP A 361 -7.57 -10.39 9.56
N ASP A 362 -8.11 -9.17 9.68
CA ASP A 362 -8.34 -8.12 8.66
C ASP A 362 -8.34 -6.80 9.47
N HIS A 363 -7.14 -6.38 9.88
CA HIS A 363 -6.93 -5.40 10.96
C HIS A 363 -7.51 -4.02 10.65
N ASP A 364 -7.40 -3.57 9.39
CA ASP A 364 -7.91 -2.30 8.90
C ASP A 364 -9.37 -2.33 8.38
N ALA A 365 -9.95 -3.52 8.25
CA ALA A 365 -11.27 -3.76 7.69
C ALA A 365 -11.43 -3.30 6.23
N ASP A 366 -10.38 -3.32 5.41
CA ASP A 366 -10.45 -2.97 3.99
C ASP A 366 -11.06 -4.11 3.15
N GLY A 367 -11.00 -5.34 3.67
CA GLY A 367 -11.55 -6.56 3.10
C GLY A 367 -10.54 -7.46 2.40
N LEU A 368 -9.26 -7.14 2.45
CA LEU A 368 -8.16 -8.09 2.38
C LEU A 368 -7.98 -8.71 3.78
N THR A 369 -7.26 -9.82 3.87
CA THR A 369 -6.95 -10.45 5.17
C THR A 369 -5.46 -10.35 5.34
N ASP A 370 -4.96 -10.23 6.56
CA ASP A 370 -3.57 -9.85 6.83
C ASP A 370 -2.54 -10.78 6.16
N ASP A 371 -2.90 -12.05 5.92
CA ASP A 371 -2.04 -12.99 5.19
C ASP A 371 -1.79 -12.62 3.70
N VAL A 372 -2.54 -11.66 3.17
CA VAL A 372 -2.47 -11.18 1.78
C VAL A 372 -2.56 -9.66 1.64
N ASP A 373 -2.78 -8.92 2.73
CA ASP A 373 -2.75 -7.46 2.72
C ASP A 373 -1.29 -6.98 2.67
N PRO A 374 -0.95 -5.96 1.87
CA PRO A 374 0.37 -5.33 1.92
C PRO A 374 0.57 -4.30 3.05
N ASP A 375 -0.51 -3.83 3.67
CA ASP A 375 -0.54 -2.77 4.70
C ASP A 375 -1.72 -3.06 5.65
N ASP A 376 -1.48 -3.92 6.64
CA ASP A 376 -2.48 -4.56 7.50
C ASP A 376 -3.30 -3.55 8.34
N ASP A 377 -2.74 -2.37 8.66
CA ASP A 377 -3.40 -1.34 9.46
C ASP A 377 -3.73 -0.04 8.70
N ASN A 378 -3.34 0.03 7.43
CA ASN A 378 -3.65 1.08 6.45
C ASN A 378 -3.18 2.48 6.89
N ASP A 379 -2.06 2.53 7.59
CA ASP A 379 -1.45 3.77 8.06
C ASP A 379 -0.57 4.46 6.99
N GLY A 380 -0.28 3.71 5.91
CA GLY A 380 0.53 4.13 4.76
C GLY A 380 1.93 3.53 4.74
N LEU A 381 2.32 2.73 5.73
CA LEU A 381 3.54 1.93 5.73
C LEU A 381 3.24 0.48 5.34
N PRO A 382 4.00 -0.11 4.41
CA PRO A 382 3.85 -1.53 4.10
C PRO A 382 4.32 -2.43 5.26
N ASP A 383 3.67 -3.58 5.47
CA ASP A 383 4.04 -4.45 6.59
C ASP A 383 5.51 -4.92 6.55
N ASP A 384 6.10 -5.05 5.35
CA ASP A 384 7.47 -5.52 5.20
C ASP A 384 8.50 -4.47 5.65
N VAL A 385 8.06 -3.21 5.79
CA VAL A 385 8.80 -2.10 6.39
C VAL A 385 8.64 -2.10 7.92
N GLU A 386 7.49 -2.53 8.44
CA GLU A 386 7.16 -2.52 9.87
C GLU A 386 7.54 -3.82 10.61
N LYS A 387 7.60 -4.95 9.90
CA LYS A 387 7.91 -6.27 10.48
C LYS A 387 9.34 -6.30 11.04
N ASN A 388 9.45 -6.30 12.38
CA ASN A 388 10.68 -6.66 13.08
C ASN A 388 11.13 -8.09 12.69
N ASP A 389 12.38 -8.30 12.25
CA ASP A 389 13.00 -9.63 12.10
C ASP A 389 13.26 -10.23 13.49
N PRO A 390 12.49 -11.25 13.94
CA PRO A 390 12.67 -11.84 15.25
C PRO A 390 14.01 -12.57 15.41
N GLU A 391 14.72 -12.85 14.31
CA GLU A 391 16.01 -13.55 14.32
C GLU A 391 17.23 -12.62 14.32
N ASN A 392 17.07 -11.31 14.04
CA ASN A 392 18.12 -10.27 14.07
C ASN A 392 19.52 -10.85 13.80
N LYS A 393 19.75 -11.33 12.57
CA LYS A 393 21.03 -11.97 12.17
C LYS A 393 21.99 -10.99 11.48
N ASP A 394 21.50 -9.87 11.01
CA ASP A 394 22.17 -8.78 10.30
C ASP A 394 22.15 -7.45 11.06
N GLY A 395 21.15 -7.20 11.91
CA GLY A 395 21.14 -6.05 12.81
C GLY A 395 20.73 -4.73 12.15
N ASP A 396 19.94 -4.79 11.09
CA ASP A 396 19.34 -3.65 10.38
C ASP A 396 17.91 -3.31 10.86
N ASP A 397 17.37 -4.08 11.81
CA ASP A 397 16.02 -3.89 12.35
C ASP A 397 15.95 -2.73 13.35
N ILE A 398 15.43 -1.57 12.91
CA ILE A 398 15.47 -0.28 13.61
C ILE A 398 14.11 0.39 13.86
N SER A 399 13.02 -0.03 13.19
CA SER A 399 11.75 0.70 13.23
C SER A 399 10.96 0.50 14.53
N GLY A 400 10.89 -0.75 15.05
CA GLY A 400 10.14 -1.03 16.28
C GLY A 400 8.63 -0.79 16.18
N LEU A 401 8.10 -0.75 14.96
CA LEU A 401 6.68 -0.59 14.63
C LEU A 401 5.93 -1.94 14.66
N ASP A 402 4.61 -1.87 14.71
CA ASP A 402 3.69 -3.00 14.76
C ASP A 402 2.72 -2.93 13.57
N PRO A 403 2.85 -3.79 12.54
CA PRO A 403 2.02 -3.75 11.31
C PRO A 403 0.51 -3.85 11.55
N HIS A 404 0.09 -4.24 12.75
CA HIS A 404 -1.32 -4.41 13.10
C HIS A 404 -1.86 -3.23 13.94
N ASN A 405 -1.06 -2.18 14.12
CA ASN A 405 -1.40 -1.05 14.98
C ASN A 405 -0.90 0.28 14.39
N PRO A 406 -1.82 1.11 13.84
CA PRO A 406 -1.44 2.26 13.03
C PRO A 406 -0.87 3.44 13.82
N ASP A 407 -0.64 3.29 15.13
CA ASP A 407 -0.03 4.23 16.08
C ASP A 407 0.65 3.37 17.16
N THR A 408 1.82 2.84 16.85
CA THR A 408 2.56 1.87 17.68
C THR A 408 2.86 2.45 19.06
N ASN A 409 3.21 3.73 19.13
CA ASN A 409 3.65 4.37 20.37
C ASN A 409 2.51 5.03 21.18
N GLY A 410 1.33 5.17 20.58
CA GLY A 410 0.11 5.68 21.19
C GLY A 410 0.12 7.19 21.46
N ASP A 411 0.89 7.97 20.70
CA ASP A 411 0.98 9.42 20.86
C ASP A 411 -0.11 10.20 20.10
N GLY A 412 -0.86 9.52 19.23
CA GLY A 412 -1.96 10.04 18.44
C GLY A 412 -1.58 10.52 17.04
N VAL A 413 -0.36 10.25 16.58
CA VAL A 413 0.07 10.33 15.18
C VAL A 413 0.19 8.90 14.65
N ASN A 414 -0.23 8.67 13.40
CA ASN A 414 -0.07 7.35 12.81
C ASN A 414 1.39 7.11 12.41
N ASP A 415 1.88 5.87 12.46
CA ASP A 415 3.30 5.58 12.23
C ASP A 415 3.75 6.02 10.82
N GLY A 416 2.91 5.85 9.79
CA GLY A 416 3.15 6.39 8.45
C GLY A 416 3.10 7.92 8.33
N ASP A 417 2.44 8.61 9.26
CA ASP A 417 2.40 10.07 9.35
C ASP A 417 3.49 10.67 10.25
N GLU A 418 4.26 9.84 10.95
CA GLU A 418 5.43 10.25 11.72
C GLU A 418 6.60 10.67 10.82
N ASP A 419 7.62 11.26 11.45
CA ASP A 419 8.90 11.68 10.86
C ASP A 419 9.97 11.09 11.79
N SER A 420 10.17 9.78 11.67
CA SER A 420 10.89 8.98 12.66
C SER A 420 12.40 9.28 12.66
N ASP A 421 12.97 9.72 11.55
CA ASP A 421 14.39 10.09 11.41
C ASP A 421 14.65 11.62 11.54
N GLY A 422 13.60 12.45 11.45
CA GLY A 422 13.68 13.90 11.62
C GLY A 422 14.25 14.63 10.41
N ASP A 423 14.09 14.09 9.21
CA ASP A 423 14.48 14.72 7.94
C ASP A 423 13.44 15.75 7.44
N GLY A 424 12.20 15.67 7.94
CA GLY A 424 11.09 16.54 7.60
C GLY A 424 10.16 16.01 6.49
N VAL A 425 10.35 14.77 6.07
CA VAL A 425 9.45 13.96 5.24
C VAL A 425 8.68 13.01 6.17
N LYS A 426 7.46 12.65 5.79
CA LYS A 426 6.68 11.67 6.57
C LYS A 426 7.13 10.27 6.20
N ASN A 427 7.07 9.33 7.13
CA ASN A 427 7.52 7.97 6.93
C ASN A 427 6.89 7.32 5.67
N LYS A 428 5.59 7.52 5.42
CA LYS A 428 4.89 6.98 4.24
C LYS A 428 5.27 7.63 2.90
N ASP A 429 5.85 8.82 2.95
CA ASP A 429 6.31 9.59 1.79
C ASP A 429 7.85 9.50 1.64
N ASP A 430 8.51 8.73 2.52
CA ASP A 430 9.95 8.56 2.59
C ASP A 430 10.37 7.15 2.11
N ASP A 431 11.42 7.10 1.28
CA ASP A 431 12.00 5.84 0.79
C ASP A 431 12.90 5.18 1.86
N THR A 432 13.30 5.91 2.91
CA THR A 432 14.17 5.46 4.02
C THR A 432 13.71 5.90 5.43
N PRO A 433 12.44 5.67 5.82
CA PRO A 433 11.73 6.29 6.97
C PRO A 433 12.34 6.08 8.36
N PHE A 434 13.25 5.13 8.52
CA PHE A 434 13.88 4.79 9.81
C PHE A 434 15.40 4.90 9.77
N SER A 435 15.96 5.34 8.65
CA SER A 435 17.41 5.46 8.49
C SER A 435 17.87 6.79 9.06
N GLU A 436 18.67 6.77 10.13
CA GLU A 436 19.48 7.96 10.49
C GLU A 436 20.45 8.38 9.35
N ASP A 437 20.60 7.53 8.33
CA ASP A 437 21.39 7.68 7.11
C ASP A 437 20.50 7.86 5.86
N ASP A 438 19.40 8.61 5.94
CA ASP A 438 18.64 9.08 4.76
C ASP A 438 19.53 10.02 3.88
N PRO A 439 19.66 9.75 2.55
CA PRO A 439 20.38 10.60 1.59
C PRO A 439 19.84 12.04 1.44
N SER A 440 18.71 12.40 2.06
CA SER A 440 18.23 13.79 2.15
C SER A 440 18.90 14.60 3.29
N LYS A 441 19.72 13.96 4.14
CA LYS A 441 20.94 14.55 4.72
C LYS A 441 22.20 13.85 4.22
N VAL A 442 23.12 14.66 3.68
CA VAL A 442 24.52 14.32 3.37
C VAL A 442 25.14 13.56 4.55
N LEU A 443 25.33 12.24 4.40
CA LEU A 443 26.29 11.45 5.19
C LEU A 443 27.57 12.27 5.34
N PRO A 444 28.24 12.34 6.52
CA PRO A 444 29.39 13.21 6.69
C PRO A 444 30.38 12.94 5.55
N ASP A 445 30.51 13.99 4.76
CA ASP A 445 31.41 14.17 3.63
C ASP A 445 32.13 15.45 4.05
N GLN A 446 33.13 15.24 4.92
CA GLN A 446 33.74 16.30 5.72
C GLN A 446 34.48 17.31 4.84
N ASP A 447 34.94 16.91 3.65
CA ASP A 447 35.58 17.78 2.68
C ASP A 447 34.65 18.20 1.51
N GLY A 448 33.52 17.53 1.31
CA GLY A 448 32.49 17.85 0.34
C GLY A 448 32.78 17.33 -1.07
N ASP A 449 33.60 16.29 -1.21
CA ASP A 449 34.03 15.73 -2.52
C ASP A 449 33.02 14.74 -3.13
N GLY A 450 31.96 14.40 -2.39
CA GLY A 450 30.92 13.46 -2.79
C GLY A 450 31.21 12.00 -2.42
N VAL A 451 32.32 11.72 -1.72
CA VAL A 451 32.65 10.46 -1.09
C VAL A 451 32.34 10.57 0.41
N ARG A 452 31.76 9.51 0.98
CA ARG A 452 31.39 9.51 2.40
C ARG A 452 32.60 9.29 3.28
N ASP A 453 32.71 9.94 4.43
CA ASP A 453 33.77 9.80 5.45
C ASP A 453 34.19 8.33 5.76
N ASP A 454 33.25 7.38 5.68
CA ASP A 454 33.50 5.96 6.00
C ASP A 454 34.08 5.15 4.83
N LEU A 455 33.93 5.66 3.62
CA LEU A 455 34.47 5.13 2.36
C LEU A 455 35.62 5.99 1.82
N ASP A 456 35.74 7.20 2.32
CA ASP A 456 36.73 8.18 1.95
C ASP A 456 38.10 7.83 2.55
N THR A 457 39.11 7.89 1.70
CA THR A 457 40.49 7.64 2.05
C THR A 457 41.23 8.90 2.50
N ASP A 458 40.65 10.10 2.33
CA ASP A 458 41.17 11.42 2.72
C ASP A 458 40.03 12.30 3.28
N ILE A 459 39.50 11.93 4.46
CA ILE A 459 38.23 12.42 5.00
C ILE A 459 38.14 13.95 5.11
N ASP A 460 39.25 14.64 5.34
CA ASP A 460 39.25 16.10 5.50
C ASP A 460 39.76 16.87 4.29
N GLY A 461 40.07 16.17 3.19
CA GLY A 461 40.39 16.70 1.87
C GLY A 461 41.64 17.58 1.87
N ASP A 462 42.58 17.34 2.78
CA ASP A 462 43.81 18.12 2.88
C ASP A 462 44.95 17.59 1.99
N GLY A 463 44.70 16.45 1.33
CA GLY A 463 45.59 15.79 0.39
C GLY A 463 46.44 14.69 1.02
N VAL A 464 46.18 14.29 2.27
CA VAL A 464 46.91 13.22 2.97
C VAL A 464 45.93 12.13 3.38
N ASN A 465 46.14 10.91 2.92
CA ASN A 465 45.21 9.84 3.26
C ASN A 465 45.22 9.53 4.77
N ASN A 466 44.08 9.02 5.25
CA ASN A 466 43.81 8.68 6.65
C ASN A 466 44.86 7.73 7.26
N ALA A 467 45.52 6.89 6.44
CA ALA A 467 46.53 5.95 6.89
C ALA A 467 47.90 6.62 7.13
N ASP A 468 48.30 7.53 6.24
CA ASP A 468 49.53 8.30 6.32
C ASP A 468 49.47 9.34 7.45
N GLU A 469 48.33 10.00 7.62
CA GLU A 469 48.09 10.93 8.72
C GLU A 469 48.24 10.29 10.10
N LYS A 470 47.76 9.06 10.23
CA LYS A 470 47.90 8.29 11.47
C LYS A 470 49.37 7.96 11.79
N GLU A 471 50.20 7.75 10.78
CA GLU A 471 51.64 7.53 10.95
C GLU A 471 52.39 8.85 11.21
N ALA A 472 51.98 9.96 10.56
CA ALA A 472 52.49 11.31 10.81
C ALA A 472 52.03 11.88 12.17
N GLY A 473 50.99 11.29 12.78
CA GLY A 473 50.41 11.71 14.05
C GLY A 473 49.50 12.94 13.93
N THR A 474 48.92 13.16 12.75
CA THR A 474 47.84 14.11 12.47
C THR A 474 46.47 13.44 12.66
N ASP A 475 45.39 14.21 12.50
CA ASP A 475 44.02 13.81 12.83
C ASP A 475 43.20 13.67 11.53
N PRO A 476 42.79 12.44 11.13
CA PRO A 476 42.08 12.16 9.87
C PRO A 476 40.69 12.76 9.67
N LYS A 477 40.35 13.81 10.40
CA LYS A 477 39.07 14.51 10.33
C LYS A 477 39.26 16.01 10.49
N ASN A 478 40.50 16.48 10.44
CA ASN A 478 40.85 17.85 10.72
C ASN A 478 42.06 18.26 9.88
N PRO A 479 41.87 19.09 8.84
CA PRO A 479 42.89 19.40 7.84
C PRO A 479 44.02 20.28 8.42
N ASN A 480 44.00 20.53 9.73
CA ASN A 480 44.96 21.33 10.47
C ASN A 480 44.99 20.96 11.97
N THR A 481 45.73 19.92 12.32
CA THR A 481 45.85 19.44 13.71
C THR A 481 46.55 20.43 14.65
N ASN A 482 47.48 21.27 14.18
CA ASN A 482 48.36 22.05 15.08
C ASN A 482 48.75 23.48 14.63
N GLY A 483 47.96 24.09 13.74
CA GLY A 483 48.11 25.46 13.25
C GLY A 483 48.78 25.60 11.89
N THR A 484 49.37 24.52 11.35
CA THR A 484 49.82 24.39 9.95
C THR A 484 48.96 23.30 9.30
N PRO A 485 48.38 23.52 8.11
CA PRO A 485 47.63 22.49 7.39
C PRO A 485 48.43 21.20 7.29
N ASP A 486 47.79 20.05 7.50
CA ASP A 486 48.52 18.80 7.73
C ASP A 486 49.19 18.30 6.43
N GLY A 487 48.55 18.50 5.28
CA GLY A 487 49.12 18.30 3.95
C GLY A 487 50.25 19.25 3.55
N ASP A 488 50.33 20.46 4.11
CA ASP A 488 51.41 21.43 3.83
C ASP A 488 52.66 21.22 4.73
N LYS A 489 52.60 20.28 5.68
CA LYS A 489 53.77 19.94 6.50
C LYS A 489 54.78 19.16 5.68
N ASP A 490 56.01 19.21 6.13
CA ASP A 490 57.14 18.43 5.63
C ASP A 490 57.67 17.68 6.87
N THR A 491 57.11 16.49 7.10
CA THR A 491 57.25 15.78 8.39
C THR A 491 58.68 15.27 8.61
N ASP A 492 59.37 14.88 7.54
CA ASP A 492 60.71 14.31 7.58
C ASP A 492 61.83 15.24 7.06
N ASN A 493 61.49 16.40 6.51
CA ASN A 493 62.37 17.46 6.03
C ASN A 493 63.18 17.06 4.77
N ASP A 494 62.58 16.28 3.89
CA ASP A 494 63.17 15.81 2.65
C ASP A 494 63.15 16.89 1.54
N GLY A 495 62.11 17.72 1.49
CA GLY A 495 61.86 18.74 0.48
C GLY A 495 60.46 18.69 -0.14
N LEU A 496 59.71 17.62 0.09
CA LEU A 496 58.32 17.40 -0.28
C LEU A 496 57.40 17.72 0.90
N THR A 497 56.13 17.96 0.60
CA THR A 497 55.09 18.10 1.61
C THR A 497 54.33 16.80 1.77
N ASN A 498 53.72 16.59 2.92
CA ASN A 498 52.95 15.39 3.24
C ASN A 498 51.93 15.03 2.15
N LYS A 499 51.26 16.02 1.53
CA LYS A 499 50.32 15.80 0.42
C LYS A 499 50.98 15.43 -0.92
N GLU A 500 52.24 15.80 -1.11
CA GLU A 500 53.04 15.39 -2.27
C GLU A 500 53.54 13.95 -2.10
N GLU A 501 53.74 13.54 -0.85
CA GLU A 501 54.22 12.22 -0.47
C GLU A 501 53.09 11.20 -0.26
N SER A 502 51.86 11.63 0.01
CA SER A 502 50.70 10.76 0.15
C SER A 502 49.98 10.54 -1.19
N ASP A 503 49.24 9.43 -1.32
CA ASP A 503 48.21 9.24 -2.33
C ASP A 503 46.84 9.26 -1.64
N PRO A 504 46.01 10.31 -1.85
CA PRO A 504 44.74 10.46 -1.14
C PRO A 504 43.74 9.34 -1.47
N ASN A 505 43.95 8.57 -2.54
CA ASN A 505 43.05 7.47 -2.94
C ASN A 505 43.43 6.10 -2.36
N LEU A 506 44.54 6.01 -1.61
CA LEU A 506 44.99 4.77 -0.98
C LEU A 506 44.44 4.64 0.44
N ASN A 507 43.90 3.48 0.76
CA ASN A 507 43.50 3.12 2.14
C ASN A 507 44.64 2.53 2.97
N THR A 508 45.87 2.59 2.46
CA THR A 508 47.10 2.11 3.10
C THR A 508 48.16 3.18 3.01
N THR A 509 49.17 3.09 3.88
CA THR A 509 50.30 4.02 3.85
C THR A 509 50.99 4.03 2.49
N THR A 510 51.35 5.22 2.01
CA THR A 510 52.03 5.41 0.72
C THR A 510 53.51 5.04 0.86
N ASP A 511 53.99 4.10 0.05
CA ASP A 511 55.37 3.59 0.03
C ASP A 511 55.74 3.31 -1.44
N ARG A 512 56.09 4.36 -2.20
CA ARG A 512 56.29 4.24 -3.66
C ARG A 512 57.55 3.44 -4.00
N ASN A 513 58.59 3.57 -3.18
CA ASN A 513 59.87 2.92 -3.42
C ASN A 513 59.91 1.46 -2.88
N GLY A 514 58.93 1.06 -2.06
CA GLY A 514 58.73 -0.28 -1.54
C GLY A 514 59.79 -0.69 -0.50
N ASP A 515 60.43 0.27 0.17
CA ASP A 515 61.47 0.02 1.17
C ASP A 515 60.90 -0.33 2.56
N GLY A 516 59.58 -0.18 2.73
CA GLY A 516 58.84 -0.51 3.92
C GLY A 516 58.76 0.62 4.95
N LYS A 517 59.11 1.86 4.58
CA LYS A 517 58.81 3.08 5.32
C LYS A 517 57.81 3.92 4.51
N PRO A 518 56.75 4.48 5.14
CA PRO A 518 55.88 5.40 4.45
C PRO A 518 56.65 6.63 3.96
N ASP A 519 56.37 7.08 2.73
CA ASP A 519 57.04 8.22 2.08
C ASP A 519 57.01 9.45 2.99
N ILE A 520 55.86 9.78 3.61
CA ILE A 520 55.65 10.89 4.57
C ILE A 520 56.58 10.90 5.80
N ASN A 521 57.30 9.82 6.04
CA ASN A 521 58.25 9.66 7.15
C ASN A 521 59.63 9.17 6.68
N ASP A 522 59.86 9.09 5.37
CA ASP A 522 61.09 8.60 4.76
C ASP A 522 61.91 9.74 4.16
N GLY A 523 62.81 10.30 4.97
CA GLY A 523 63.61 11.50 4.61
C GLY A 523 64.67 11.32 3.51
N ASN A 524 64.39 10.51 2.49
CA ASN A 524 65.13 10.38 1.25
C ASN A 524 64.91 11.64 0.38
N LYS A 525 66.01 12.22 -0.10
CA LYS A 525 65.97 13.53 -0.78
C LYS A 525 65.97 13.43 -2.31
N ASP A 526 65.97 12.22 -2.84
CA ASP A 526 66.13 11.89 -4.26
C ASP A 526 65.33 10.60 -4.46
N GLU A 527 64.02 10.75 -4.64
CA GLU A 527 63.05 9.67 -4.50
C GLU A 527 63.06 8.70 -5.68
N ASP A 528 63.37 9.20 -6.87
CA ASP A 528 63.49 8.41 -8.09
C ASP A 528 64.93 7.98 -8.46
N GLY A 529 65.94 8.51 -7.75
CA GLY A 529 67.34 8.14 -7.91
C GLY A 529 67.95 8.61 -9.22
N ASP A 530 67.52 9.74 -9.77
CA ASP A 530 68.04 10.31 -11.00
C ASP A 530 69.25 11.24 -10.80
N GLY A 531 69.46 11.68 -9.55
CA GLY A 531 70.59 12.49 -9.12
C GLY A 531 70.31 13.99 -8.98
N VAL A 532 69.06 14.43 -9.15
CA VAL A 532 68.52 15.71 -8.67
C VAL A 532 67.86 15.47 -7.30
N ASP A 533 67.79 16.50 -6.43
CA ASP A 533 67.06 16.37 -5.18
C ASP A 533 65.60 16.83 -5.33
N ASN A 534 64.68 16.23 -4.59
CA ASN A 534 63.22 16.45 -4.68
C ASN A 534 62.86 17.95 -4.67
N LYS A 535 63.65 18.75 -3.92
CA LYS A 535 63.49 20.20 -3.84
C LYS A 535 63.92 20.91 -5.12
N ASP A 536 65.10 20.59 -5.64
CA ASP A 536 65.64 21.15 -6.87
C ASP A 536 64.76 20.76 -8.08
N GLU A 537 64.19 19.56 -8.08
CA GLU A 537 63.23 19.11 -9.11
C GLU A 537 61.95 19.96 -9.10
N LYS A 538 61.37 20.17 -7.92
CA LYS A 538 60.23 21.08 -7.75
C LYS A 538 60.55 22.52 -8.18
N ASP A 539 61.75 23.01 -7.85
CA ASP A 539 62.20 24.35 -8.24
C ASP A 539 62.45 24.44 -9.77
N ASN A 540 62.77 23.33 -10.44
CA ASN A 540 63.00 23.24 -11.88
C ASN A 540 61.78 22.78 -12.70
N GLY A 541 60.70 22.33 -12.08
CA GLY A 541 59.50 21.86 -12.78
C GLY A 541 59.58 20.43 -13.33
N THR A 542 60.45 19.61 -12.74
CA THR A 542 60.51 18.15 -12.97
C THR A 542 59.79 17.40 -11.84
N ASN A 543 59.47 16.13 -12.04
CA ASN A 543 58.67 15.30 -11.14
C ASN A 543 59.58 14.46 -10.22
N PRO A 544 59.57 14.70 -8.90
CA PRO A 544 60.44 14.00 -7.93
C PRO A 544 60.32 12.48 -7.85
N PHE A 545 59.25 11.92 -8.42
CA PHE A 545 58.97 10.48 -8.42
C PHE A 545 59.15 9.85 -9.82
N ASN A 546 59.60 10.62 -10.81
CA ASN A 546 59.79 10.14 -12.18
C ASN A 546 61.15 10.57 -12.73
N PRO A 547 62.09 9.63 -12.94
CA PRO A 547 63.47 9.97 -13.25
C PRO A 547 63.70 10.50 -14.67
N ASP A 548 62.65 10.83 -15.43
CA ASP A 548 62.60 11.28 -16.83
C ASP A 548 61.20 11.91 -17.06
N THR A 549 61.01 13.17 -16.65
CA THR A 549 59.70 13.81 -16.51
C THR A 549 58.96 13.96 -17.84
N ASP A 550 59.67 14.33 -18.90
CA ASP A 550 59.09 14.56 -20.23
C ASP A 550 59.10 13.29 -21.12
N GLY A 551 59.74 12.22 -20.65
CA GLY A 551 59.74 10.92 -21.33
C GLY A 551 60.55 10.93 -22.62
N ASP A 552 61.46 11.88 -22.80
CA ASP A 552 62.32 12.00 -23.98
C ASP A 552 63.45 10.95 -24.02
N GLY A 553 63.65 10.24 -22.91
CA GLY A 553 64.63 9.17 -22.75
C GLY A 553 65.95 9.62 -22.11
N LYS A 554 66.06 10.86 -21.63
CA LYS A 554 67.13 11.33 -20.73
C LYS A 554 66.58 11.57 -19.34
N LYS A 555 67.39 11.26 -18.33
CA LYS A 555 67.02 11.55 -16.95
C LYS A 555 67.01 13.06 -16.69
N ASP A 556 66.18 13.54 -15.78
CA ASP A 556 66.06 14.98 -15.49
C ASP A 556 67.41 15.56 -15.02
N GLY A 557 68.18 14.81 -14.23
CA GLY A 557 69.54 15.16 -13.83
C GLY A 557 70.58 15.22 -14.97
N GLU A 558 70.21 14.77 -16.17
CA GLU A 558 71.01 14.83 -17.40
C GLU A 558 70.46 15.82 -18.46
N ASP A 559 69.29 16.46 -18.25
CA ASP A 559 68.52 17.23 -19.27
C ASP A 559 68.14 18.70 -18.91
N ASP A 560 67.46 19.43 -19.82
CA ASP A 560 67.06 20.86 -19.68
C ASP A 560 65.54 21.03 -19.89
N VAL A 561 64.75 20.66 -18.88
CA VAL A 561 63.35 21.02 -18.55
C VAL A 561 62.35 21.30 -19.72
N ASN A 562 61.44 20.34 -19.97
CA ASN A 562 60.10 20.51 -20.57
C ASN A 562 60.03 21.16 -21.99
N ASN A 563 60.39 20.43 -23.06
CA ASN A 563 60.10 20.88 -24.43
C ASN A 563 59.00 20.04 -25.13
N ASN A 564 57.73 20.40 -24.91
CA ASN A 564 56.54 19.77 -25.54
C ASN A 564 56.25 20.26 -26.97
N ASP A 565 57.10 21.14 -27.51
CA ASP A 565 57.07 21.68 -28.87
C ASP A 565 58.50 21.52 -29.42
N VAL A 566 58.77 20.33 -29.98
CA VAL A 566 60.13 19.92 -30.34
C VAL A 566 60.80 20.88 -31.34
N ASP A 567 60.04 21.49 -32.24
CA ASP A 567 60.55 22.36 -33.30
C ASP A 567 60.28 23.86 -33.11
N ASN A 568 59.58 24.23 -32.03
CA ASN A 568 59.29 25.59 -31.58
C ASN A 568 58.48 26.41 -32.59
N ASP A 569 57.48 25.81 -33.20
CA ASP A 569 56.60 26.47 -34.15
C ASP A 569 55.31 27.04 -33.54
N GLY A 570 55.00 26.65 -32.30
CA GLY A 570 53.82 27.09 -31.55
C GLY A 570 52.71 26.05 -31.42
N VAL A 571 52.88 24.83 -31.92
CA VAL A 571 51.94 23.70 -31.76
C VAL A 571 52.61 22.62 -30.91
N ASN A 572 51.89 21.99 -29.99
CA ASN A 572 52.46 20.87 -29.24
C ASN A 572 52.52 19.59 -30.10
N ASP A 573 53.50 18.72 -29.79
CA ASP A 573 53.74 17.48 -30.52
C ASP A 573 52.49 16.55 -30.63
N ALA A 574 51.55 16.65 -29.67
CA ALA A 574 50.33 15.85 -29.66
C ALA A 574 49.27 16.35 -30.66
N ASP A 575 49.09 17.67 -30.75
CA ASP A 575 48.19 18.35 -31.68
C ASP A 575 48.71 18.24 -33.12
N GLU A 576 50.01 18.39 -33.33
CA GLU A 576 50.65 18.20 -34.64
C GLU A 576 50.39 16.80 -35.20
N LYS A 577 50.58 15.78 -34.37
CA LYS A 577 50.33 14.39 -34.76
C LYS A 577 48.88 14.14 -35.17
N ASP A 578 47.95 14.83 -34.53
CA ASP A 578 46.52 14.73 -34.80
C ASP A 578 46.13 15.44 -36.10
N ALA A 579 46.62 16.68 -36.30
CA ALA A 579 46.56 17.39 -37.58
C ALA A 579 47.28 16.63 -38.71
N GLY A 580 48.19 15.71 -38.36
CA GLY A 580 48.96 14.86 -39.27
C GLY A 580 50.22 15.54 -39.81
N LEU A 581 50.74 16.47 -39.01
CA LEU A 581 52.00 17.19 -39.16
C LEU A 581 53.15 16.35 -38.53
N ASP A 582 54.39 16.76 -38.76
CA ASP A 582 55.63 16.12 -38.32
C ASP A 582 56.28 16.98 -37.24
N SER A 583 56.14 16.57 -35.97
CA SER A 583 56.58 17.33 -34.79
C SER A 583 58.08 17.61 -34.66
N SER A 584 58.86 17.21 -35.66
CA SER A 584 60.27 17.52 -35.75
C SER A 584 60.60 18.59 -36.80
N LYS A 585 59.58 19.18 -37.44
CA LYS A 585 59.70 20.18 -38.50
C LYS A 585 58.65 21.28 -38.35
N ASP A 586 59.15 22.50 -38.16
CA ASP A 586 58.33 23.72 -38.07
C ASP A 586 57.56 24.11 -39.35
N ASP A 587 57.63 23.32 -40.42
CA ASP A 587 56.95 23.43 -41.72
C ASP A 587 56.97 22.02 -42.36
N SER A 588 55.92 21.23 -42.09
CA SER A 588 55.86 19.80 -42.43
C SER A 588 55.81 19.54 -43.94
N ASP A 589 55.20 20.44 -44.70
CA ASP A 589 54.97 20.28 -46.14
C ASP A 589 55.92 21.12 -47.02
N ASP A 590 56.83 21.87 -46.39
CA ASP A 590 57.80 22.79 -47.00
C ASP A 590 57.13 23.87 -47.89
N ASN A 591 55.89 24.30 -47.58
CA ASN A 591 55.17 25.31 -48.38
C ASN A 591 55.61 26.76 -48.06
N GLY A 592 56.36 26.95 -46.96
CA GLY A 592 56.89 28.23 -46.51
C GLY A 592 56.00 29.00 -45.51
N VAL A 593 54.91 28.38 -45.04
CA VAL A 593 54.13 28.76 -43.85
C VAL A 593 54.49 27.75 -42.76
N LYS A 594 54.67 28.23 -41.52
CA LYS A 594 54.95 27.34 -40.39
C LYS A 594 53.68 26.58 -40.02
N ASP A 595 53.81 25.35 -39.57
CA ASP A 595 52.69 24.49 -39.16
C ASP A 595 51.79 25.19 -38.12
N GLY A 596 52.35 25.91 -37.15
CA GLY A 596 51.59 26.73 -36.20
C GLY A 596 50.90 27.98 -36.77
N ASP A 597 51.34 28.50 -37.92
CA ASP A 597 50.67 29.60 -38.63
C ASP A 597 49.61 29.08 -39.64
N GLU A 598 49.51 27.76 -39.84
CA GLU A 598 48.48 27.15 -40.65
C GLU A 598 47.13 27.06 -39.90
N ASP A 599 46.08 26.71 -40.64
CA ASP A 599 44.69 26.64 -40.19
C ASP A 599 44.14 25.30 -40.73
N SER A 600 44.30 24.25 -39.91
CA SER A 600 44.12 22.86 -40.36
C SER A 600 42.65 22.50 -40.61
N ASP A 601 41.73 23.10 -39.87
CA ASP A 601 40.29 22.86 -39.93
C ASP A 601 39.52 23.91 -40.77
N GLY A 602 40.17 25.04 -41.07
CA GLY A 602 39.71 26.08 -41.98
C GLY A 602 38.78 27.11 -41.34
N ASP A 603 38.71 27.22 -40.01
CA ASP A 603 37.78 28.13 -39.33
C ASP A 603 38.28 29.59 -39.21
N GLY A 604 39.55 29.79 -39.58
CA GLY A 604 40.23 31.09 -39.59
C GLY A 604 41.00 31.42 -38.31
N ILE A 605 41.11 30.49 -37.37
CA ILE A 605 42.06 30.50 -36.25
C ILE A 605 43.29 29.68 -36.70
N SER A 606 44.49 30.08 -36.25
CA SER A 606 45.70 29.31 -36.59
C SER A 606 45.95 28.21 -35.57
N ASN A 607 46.55 27.10 -35.99
CA ASN A 607 46.86 25.94 -35.14
C ASN A 607 47.53 26.33 -33.81
N LYS A 608 48.45 27.30 -33.79
CA LYS A 608 49.12 27.77 -32.55
C LYS A 608 48.23 28.55 -31.57
N ASP A 609 47.15 29.14 -32.08
CA ASP A 609 46.18 29.89 -31.26
C ASP A 609 45.13 28.91 -30.68
N GLU A 610 45.07 27.68 -31.21
CA GLU A 610 44.21 26.58 -30.77
C GLU A 610 44.96 25.51 -29.96
N SER A 611 46.30 25.52 -29.98
CA SER A 611 47.16 24.57 -29.27
C SER A 611 47.75 25.16 -27.98
N ASP A 612 47.77 24.36 -26.90
CA ASP A 612 48.41 24.70 -25.63
C ASP A 612 49.77 23.98 -25.50
N THR A 613 50.85 24.68 -25.81
CA THR A 613 52.24 24.17 -25.70
C THR A 613 52.71 23.92 -24.27
N THR A 614 51.94 24.35 -23.26
CA THR A 614 52.27 24.06 -21.86
C THR A 614 51.81 22.67 -21.42
N LYS A 615 51.02 21.97 -22.25
CA LYS A 615 50.47 20.65 -21.95
C LYS A 615 51.04 19.59 -22.89
N PRO A 616 51.33 18.37 -22.39
CA PRO A 616 51.88 17.27 -23.21
C PRO A 616 50.80 16.47 -23.98
N GLY A 617 49.54 16.87 -23.86
CA GLY A 617 48.38 16.19 -24.47
C GLY A 617 47.67 17.09 -25.49
N LYS A 618 46.69 16.50 -26.19
CA LYS A 618 45.90 17.25 -27.18
C LYS A 618 45.13 18.37 -26.53
N THR A 619 45.02 19.50 -27.21
CA THR A 619 44.14 20.60 -26.81
C THR A 619 42.72 20.26 -27.28
N ASP A 620 41.81 20.11 -26.30
CA ASP A 620 40.41 19.74 -26.47
C ASP A 620 39.61 20.47 -25.37
N GLU A 621 39.25 21.73 -25.61
CA GLU A 621 38.59 22.58 -24.62
C GLU A 621 37.17 22.08 -24.27
N ASN A 622 36.47 21.49 -25.23
CA ASN A 622 35.07 21.10 -25.09
C ASN A 622 34.87 19.62 -24.66
N ASN A 623 35.97 18.87 -24.55
CA ASN A 623 36.07 17.45 -24.17
C ASN A 623 35.19 16.53 -25.03
N ASP A 624 35.07 16.79 -26.33
CA ASP A 624 34.35 15.92 -27.25
C ASP A 624 35.25 14.83 -27.87
N GLY A 625 36.54 14.84 -27.54
CA GLY A 625 37.53 13.85 -27.97
C GLY A 625 38.15 14.15 -29.34
N VAL A 626 37.80 15.27 -29.95
CA VAL A 626 38.46 15.83 -31.14
C VAL A 626 39.33 16.99 -30.68
N SER A 627 40.55 17.08 -31.20
CA SER A 627 41.42 18.21 -30.88
C SER A 627 40.93 19.48 -31.56
N ASP A 628 41.03 20.62 -30.86
CA ASP A 628 40.57 21.92 -31.34
C ASP A 628 41.23 22.30 -32.67
N VAL A 629 42.50 21.93 -32.92
CA VAL A 629 43.17 22.15 -34.21
C VAL A 629 42.53 21.38 -35.40
N ASN A 630 41.54 20.52 -35.17
CA ASN A 630 40.84 19.75 -36.20
C ASN A 630 39.33 19.98 -36.25
N GLN A 631 38.78 20.94 -35.50
CA GLN A 631 37.36 21.24 -35.50
C GLN A 631 37.05 22.73 -35.25
N PRO A 632 35.98 23.27 -35.84
CA PRO A 632 35.68 24.68 -35.71
C PRO A 632 35.18 25.02 -34.31
N ALA A 633 35.40 26.25 -33.87
CA ALA A 633 34.91 26.74 -32.57
C ALA A 633 33.41 26.47 -32.34
N ASP A 634 33.05 26.11 -31.10
CA ASP A 634 31.66 25.82 -30.71
C ASP A 634 30.73 27.05 -30.83
N PRO A 635 29.48 26.88 -31.32
CA PRO A 635 28.52 27.97 -31.37
C PRO A 635 28.04 28.35 -29.96
N LYS A 636 27.84 29.65 -29.73
CA LYS A 636 27.25 30.12 -28.47
C LYS A 636 25.73 30.26 -28.60
N VAL A 637 25.00 29.45 -27.82
CA VAL A 637 23.53 29.50 -27.77
C VAL A 637 23.09 30.17 -26.47
N THR A 638 22.24 31.20 -26.56
CA THR A 638 21.76 31.98 -25.41
C THR A 638 20.30 32.36 -25.55
N HIS A 639 19.61 32.59 -24.43
CA HIS A 639 18.28 33.20 -24.45
C HIS A 639 18.37 34.69 -24.79
N SER A 640 17.42 35.18 -25.58
CA SER A 640 17.26 36.60 -25.89
C SER A 640 16.87 37.35 -24.62
N THR A 641 17.55 38.46 -24.35
CA THR A 641 17.31 39.28 -23.16
C THR A 641 17.13 40.76 -23.50
N LYS A 642 16.37 41.46 -22.65
CA LYS A 642 16.18 42.92 -22.71
C LYS A 642 16.34 43.50 -21.32
N VAL A 643 17.02 44.65 -21.25
CA VAL A 643 17.12 45.43 -20.02
C VAL A 643 15.87 46.31 -19.89
N GLY A 644 15.08 46.10 -18.84
CA GLY A 644 13.93 46.93 -18.50
C GLY A 644 14.34 48.33 -18.08
N GLU A 645 13.36 49.26 -17.99
CA GLU A 645 13.62 50.64 -17.54
C GLU A 645 14.15 50.73 -16.09
N ASP A 646 13.96 49.66 -15.31
CA ASP A 646 14.51 49.48 -13.97
C ASP A 646 15.97 49.00 -13.93
N GLY A 647 16.58 48.77 -15.11
CA GLY A 647 17.94 48.28 -15.24
C GLY A 647 18.09 46.77 -15.07
N VAL A 648 17.00 46.02 -14.92
CA VAL A 648 17.01 44.55 -14.77
C VAL A 648 16.93 43.89 -16.14
N THR A 649 17.82 42.94 -16.40
CA THR A 649 17.82 42.15 -17.63
C THR A 649 16.85 40.99 -17.48
N ARG A 650 15.90 40.86 -18.40
CA ARG A 650 14.88 39.80 -18.40
C ARG A 650 14.88 39.06 -19.73
N TYR A 651 14.49 37.80 -19.71
CA TYR A 651 14.29 37.00 -20.92
C TYR A 651 13.12 37.54 -21.70
N THR A 652 13.26 37.62 -23.02
CA THR A 652 12.17 38.08 -23.89
C THR A 652 11.50 36.93 -24.60
N GLY A 653 11.79 35.66 -24.25
CA GLY A 653 11.26 34.45 -24.87
C GLY A 653 11.96 33.97 -26.17
N GLY A 654 12.88 34.76 -26.74
CA GLY A 654 13.61 34.38 -27.96
C GLY A 654 14.91 33.59 -27.69
N VAL A 655 15.51 33.02 -28.72
CA VAL A 655 16.85 32.36 -28.67
C VAL A 655 17.80 33.04 -29.65
N GLU A 656 19.02 33.31 -29.21
CA GLU A 656 20.12 33.82 -30.04
C GLU A 656 21.21 32.76 -30.17
N ILE A 657 21.58 32.47 -31.42
CA ILE A 657 22.71 31.59 -31.76
C ILE A 657 23.79 32.47 -32.40
N ASP A 658 24.95 32.53 -31.76
CA ASP A 658 26.13 33.20 -32.29
C ASP A 658 27.14 32.15 -32.78
N PRO A 659 27.29 32.00 -34.11
CA PRO A 659 28.18 30.98 -34.64
C PRO A 659 29.65 31.25 -34.33
N LEU A 660 30.08 32.50 -34.16
CA LEU A 660 31.51 32.84 -34.23
C LEU A 660 32.24 32.93 -32.89
N GLY A 661 31.55 32.75 -31.76
CA GLY A 661 32.16 32.93 -30.44
C GLY A 661 33.05 34.19 -30.39
N ASN A 662 34.23 34.08 -29.79
CA ASN A 662 35.14 35.20 -29.53
C ASN A 662 36.01 35.66 -30.73
N GLY A 663 35.66 35.36 -31.99
CA GLY A 663 36.33 35.99 -33.14
C GLY A 663 36.68 35.12 -34.36
N ALA A 664 36.13 33.91 -34.51
CA ALA A 664 36.31 33.10 -35.71
C ALA A 664 35.81 33.84 -36.96
N SER A 665 36.47 33.66 -38.12
CA SER A 665 36.18 34.45 -39.32
C SER A 665 35.70 33.65 -40.53
N HIS A 666 35.74 32.32 -40.47
CA HIS A 666 35.46 31.45 -41.61
C HIS A 666 34.62 30.20 -41.26
N ILE A 667 33.51 30.37 -40.54
CA ILE A 667 32.47 29.33 -40.45
C ILE A 667 31.59 29.39 -41.70
N ASP A 668 31.41 28.24 -42.37
CA ASP A 668 30.65 28.14 -43.61
C ASP A 668 29.18 27.73 -43.39
N ARG A 669 28.90 26.97 -42.33
CA ARG A 669 27.57 26.45 -42.05
C ARG A 669 27.31 26.28 -40.56
N VAL A 670 26.08 26.63 -40.16
CA VAL A 670 25.51 26.26 -38.86
C VAL A 670 24.31 25.36 -39.12
N THR A 671 24.29 24.20 -38.49
CA THR A 671 23.14 23.30 -38.50
C THR A 671 22.32 23.57 -37.24
N ILE A 672 21.02 23.82 -37.39
CA ILE A 672 20.10 24.06 -36.28
C ILE A 672 19.02 22.99 -36.32
N ASN A 673 18.87 22.21 -35.25
CA ASN A 673 17.79 21.25 -35.10
C ASN A 673 16.84 21.71 -34.00
N TYR A 674 15.53 21.58 -34.22
CA TYR A 674 14.55 21.81 -33.18
C TYR A 674 13.48 20.71 -33.15
N THR A 675 13.12 20.30 -31.93
CA THR A 675 12.20 19.20 -31.64
C THR A 675 11.14 19.66 -30.63
N PRO A 676 9.84 19.71 -31.00
CA PRO A 676 8.76 20.06 -30.07
C PRO A 676 8.56 18.99 -28.99
N GLU A 677 8.15 19.41 -27.78
CA GLU A 677 7.99 18.54 -26.61
C GLU A 677 6.75 17.62 -26.69
N ASP A 678 5.65 18.05 -27.34
CA ASP A 678 4.40 17.27 -27.38
C ASP A 678 3.66 17.30 -28.73
N GLY A 679 3.38 16.11 -29.27
CA GLY A 679 2.75 15.90 -30.58
C GLY A 679 1.25 16.23 -30.70
N ASN A 680 0.73 17.24 -29.99
CA ASN A 680 -0.72 17.55 -29.95
C ASN A 680 -1.14 19.01 -30.22
N ASP A 681 -0.22 19.91 -30.58
CA ASP A 681 -0.55 21.29 -30.95
C ASP A 681 -0.58 21.55 -32.47
N GLY A 682 -0.64 20.51 -33.31
CA GLY A 682 -0.81 20.70 -34.76
C GLY A 682 0.33 21.43 -35.49
N ALA A 683 1.49 21.65 -34.87
CA ALA A 683 2.69 22.22 -35.48
C ALA A 683 3.95 21.37 -35.14
N GLY A 684 4.15 20.22 -35.75
CA GLY A 684 5.09 20.18 -36.89
C GLY A 684 6.19 19.13 -36.68
N THR A 685 6.73 18.59 -37.76
CA THR A 685 7.84 17.62 -37.77
C THR A 685 9.14 18.22 -37.23
N PRO A 686 10.07 17.43 -36.67
CA PRO A 686 11.45 17.88 -36.45
C PRO A 686 11.96 18.54 -37.71
N THR A 687 12.46 19.76 -37.57
CA THR A 687 12.86 20.58 -38.72
C THR A 687 14.29 21.04 -38.51
N THR A 688 15.12 20.80 -39.52
CA THR A 688 16.51 21.26 -39.55
C THR A 688 16.58 22.51 -40.43
N ILE A 689 17.22 23.55 -39.93
CA ILE A 689 17.52 24.78 -40.67
C ILE A 689 19.04 24.91 -40.79
N TYR A 690 19.48 25.41 -41.94
CA TYR A 690 20.88 25.67 -42.21
C TYR A 690 21.10 27.17 -42.35
N ALA A 691 21.99 27.74 -41.53
CA ALA A 691 22.61 29.02 -41.87
C ALA A 691 23.83 28.72 -42.72
N VAL A 692 23.90 29.29 -43.92
CA VAL A 692 25.00 29.05 -44.86
C VAL A 692 25.62 30.39 -45.24
N ASN A 693 26.95 30.48 -45.11
CA ASN A 693 27.73 31.61 -45.58
C ASN A 693 28.07 31.42 -47.06
N LYS A 694 27.68 32.37 -47.91
CA LYS A 694 28.01 32.36 -49.34
C LYS A 694 28.73 33.64 -49.71
N ASP A 695 30.02 33.53 -50.01
CA ASP A 695 30.88 34.64 -50.42
C ASP A 695 30.88 35.82 -49.41
N GLY A 696 30.83 35.52 -48.11
CA GLY A 696 30.84 36.53 -47.03
C GLY A 696 29.47 37.13 -46.70
N ALA A 697 28.39 36.47 -47.10
CA ALA A 697 27.02 36.84 -46.76
C ALA A 697 26.24 35.64 -46.24
N TRP A 698 25.72 35.75 -45.02
CA TRP A 698 24.93 34.72 -44.37
C TRP A 698 23.47 34.74 -44.82
N GLY A 699 22.90 33.54 -45.00
CA GLY A 699 21.47 33.33 -45.28
C GLY A 699 20.94 32.07 -44.60
N LEU A 700 19.61 32.03 -44.38
CA LEU A 700 18.91 30.88 -43.81
C LEU A 700 18.24 30.04 -44.90
N TYR A 701 18.36 28.72 -44.78
CA TYR A 701 17.96 27.76 -45.80
C TYR A 701 17.37 26.50 -45.18
N THR A 702 16.53 25.80 -45.94
CA THR A 702 15.98 24.48 -45.58
C THR A 702 16.80 23.31 -46.14
N ASP A 703 17.89 23.59 -46.87
CA ASP A 703 18.84 22.61 -47.36
C ASP A 703 20.29 23.04 -47.10
N ASP A 704 21.13 22.04 -46.89
CA ASP A 704 22.55 22.18 -46.54
C ASP A 704 23.43 22.76 -47.66
N ALA A 705 22.90 22.87 -48.89
CA ALA A 705 23.54 23.51 -50.04
C ALA A 705 23.13 24.99 -50.18
N GLY A 706 22.24 25.47 -49.32
CA GLY A 706 21.73 26.83 -49.29
C GLY A 706 20.95 27.24 -50.56
N THR A 707 20.24 26.31 -51.18
CA THR A 707 19.54 26.57 -52.45
C THR A 707 18.07 26.96 -52.29
N GLN A 708 17.47 26.63 -51.14
CA GLN A 708 16.07 26.85 -50.78
C GLN A 708 16.03 27.75 -49.55
N ALA A 709 15.76 29.04 -49.76
CA ALA A 709 15.70 30.01 -48.67
C ALA A 709 14.57 29.67 -47.70
N LEU A 710 14.83 29.86 -46.40
CA LEU A 710 13.82 29.79 -45.37
C LEU A 710 12.88 30.99 -45.49
N ASP A 711 11.57 30.73 -45.58
CA ASP A 711 10.51 31.75 -45.58
C ASP A 711 9.78 31.72 -44.23
N ASN A 712 10.47 32.14 -43.16
CA ASN A 712 9.90 32.26 -41.82
C ASN A 712 10.24 33.66 -41.26
N PRO A 713 9.24 34.54 -41.04
CA PRO A 713 9.47 35.90 -40.56
C PRO A 713 9.92 35.97 -39.08
N LEU A 714 9.77 34.89 -38.32
CA LEU A 714 10.13 34.81 -36.89
C LEU A 714 11.57 34.35 -36.66
N ILE A 715 12.26 33.91 -37.72
CA ILE A 715 13.67 33.51 -37.65
C ILE A 715 14.46 34.44 -38.57
N SER A 716 15.45 35.11 -38.02
CA SER A 716 16.26 36.07 -38.75
C SER A 716 17.75 35.79 -38.58
N ILE A 717 18.55 36.21 -39.55
CA ILE A 717 20.01 36.10 -39.52
C ILE A 717 20.62 37.45 -39.87
N ASN A 718 21.66 37.84 -39.14
CA ASN A 718 22.49 38.96 -39.52
C ASN A 718 23.42 38.54 -40.67
N SER A 719 23.25 39.13 -41.85
CA SER A 719 24.00 38.73 -43.05
C SER A 719 25.51 38.96 -42.96
N GLN A 720 25.99 39.77 -42.01
CA GLN A 720 27.42 40.05 -41.81
C GLN A 720 28.04 39.20 -40.71
N THR A 721 27.32 39.00 -39.60
CA THR A 721 27.88 38.31 -38.42
C THR A 721 27.45 36.85 -38.32
N GLY A 722 26.46 36.41 -39.11
CA GLY A 722 25.91 35.06 -39.00
C GLY A 722 25.02 34.83 -37.79
N LYS A 723 24.94 35.80 -36.86
CA LYS A 723 24.09 35.72 -35.65
C LYS A 723 22.63 35.47 -36.02
N ILE A 724 22.05 34.43 -35.44
CA ILE A 724 20.70 33.94 -35.72
C ILE A 724 19.81 34.28 -34.52
N THR A 725 18.65 34.84 -34.79
CA THR A 725 17.67 35.20 -33.76
C THR A 725 16.35 34.51 -34.07
N LEU A 726 15.90 33.68 -33.14
CA LEU A 726 14.58 33.09 -33.08
C LEU A 726 13.73 33.96 -32.15
N ALA A 727 12.67 34.56 -32.69
CA ALA A 727 11.72 35.35 -31.91
C ALA A 727 10.91 34.47 -30.93
N PRO A 728 10.23 35.06 -29.93
CA PRO A 728 9.54 34.33 -28.86
C PRO A 728 8.47 33.33 -29.34
N ASP A 729 7.85 33.61 -30.49
CA ASP A 729 6.85 32.72 -31.10
C ASP A 729 7.44 31.83 -32.22
N ALA A 730 8.77 31.84 -32.41
CA ALA A 730 9.40 31.11 -33.51
C ALA A 730 9.35 29.59 -33.31
N VAL A 731 9.30 29.15 -32.05
CA VAL A 731 9.18 27.76 -31.60
C VAL A 731 8.24 27.73 -30.39
N ALA A 732 7.55 26.60 -30.17
CA ALA A 732 6.69 26.43 -29.02
C ALA A 732 7.50 26.36 -27.72
N ASP A 733 6.87 26.70 -26.60
CA ASP A 733 7.44 26.47 -25.27
C ASP A 733 7.83 24.99 -25.10
N GLY A 734 8.94 24.72 -24.42
CA GLY A 734 9.47 23.36 -24.27
C GLY A 734 10.22 22.81 -25.50
N THR A 735 10.26 23.54 -26.62
CA THR A 735 11.01 23.09 -27.81
C THR A 735 12.51 23.00 -27.51
N SER A 736 13.09 21.82 -27.68
CA SER A 736 14.52 21.60 -27.62
C SER A 736 15.18 22.11 -28.90
N LEU A 737 16.15 23.01 -28.76
CA LEU A 737 16.95 23.62 -29.82
C LEU A 737 18.40 23.21 -29.67
N SER A 738 19.05 22.86 -30.78
CA SER A 738 20.46 22.51 -30.84
C SER A 738 21.13 23.16 -32.04
N ALA A 739 22.40 23.52 -31.88
CA ALA A 739 23.22 24.14 -32.91
C ALA A 739 24.62 23.54 -32.96
N GLN A 740 25.15 23.38 -34.17
CA GLN A 740 26.48 22.84 -34.44
C GLN A 740 27.13 23.60 -35.61
N ASN A 741 28.41 23.95 -35.49
CA ASN A 741 29.20 24.57 -36.55
C ASN A 741 29.89 23.52 -37.42
N ASP A 742 30.00 23.79 -38.71
CA ASP A 742 30.59 22.87 -39.68
C ASP A 742 31.20 23.64 -40.86
N ASN A 743 32.42 23.24 -41.26
CA ASN A 743 33.14 23.79 -42.40
C ASN A 743 32.97 22.89 -43.63
N LYS A 744 32.15 23.34 -44.60
CA LYS A 744 31.92 22.60 -45.86
C LYS A 744 33.09 22.75 -46.85
N ALA A 745 34.02 23.68 -46.64
CA ALA A 745 35.10 23.97 -47.58
C ALA A 745 36.45 23.31 -47.21
N THR A 746 36.75 22.21 -47.90
CA THR A 746 38.09 21.77 -48.34
C THR A 746 39.15 21.29 -47.34
N ALA A 747 38.96 21.35 -46.02
CA ALA A 747 39.85 20.64 -45.09
C ALA A 747 39.54 19.13 -45.14
N PRO A 748 40.48 18.24 -45.54
CA PRO A 748 40.20 16.81 -45.71
C PRO A 748 39.99 16.04 -44.39
N LYS A 749 39.91 16.72 -43.24
CA LYS A 749 39.85 16.13 -41.90
C LYS A 749 38.97 16.87 -40.87
N SER A 750 38.32 17.98 -41.21
CA SER A 750 37.50 18.73 -40.24
C SER A 750 36.27 17.91 -39.83
N GLU A 751 36.17 17.65 -38.52
CA GLU A 751 34.94 17.13 -37.88
C GLU A 751 34.08 18.33 -37.45
N PRO A 752 32.74 18.19 -37.37
CA PRO A 752 31.88 19.28 -36.93
C PRO A 752 32.07 19.53 -35.42
N SER A 753 31.86 20.79 -34.99
CA SER A 753 32.00 21.20 -33.58
C SER A 753 31.07 20.41 -32.64
N LYS A 754 31.15 20.62 -31.33
CA LYS A 754 30.16 20.06 -30.41
C LYS A 754 28.77 20.65 -30.65
N GLU A 755 27.74 19.81 -30.51
CA GLU A 755 26.34 20.24 -30.59
C GLU A 755 25.90 20.86 -29.26
N ILE A 756 25.53 22.15 -29.28
CA ILE A 756 25.11 22.92 -28.10
C ILE A 756 23.59 23.06 -28.08
N SER A 757 22.95 22.72 -26.96
CA SER A 757 21.49 22.67 -26.84
C SER A 757 20.91 23.57 -25.75
N VAL A 758 19.70 24.09 -25.99
CA VAL A 758 18.87 24.85 -25.03
C VAL A 758 17.40 24.48 -25.18
N VAL A 759 16.61 24.70 -24.13
CA VAL A 759 15.14 24.57 -24.17
C VAL A 759 14.53 25.97 -24.25
N ALA A 760 13.62 26.16 -25.22
CA ALA A 760 12.83 27.38 -25.31
C ALA A 760 11.89 27.49 -24.11
N LYS A 761 11.85 28.65 -23.47
CA LYS A 761 10.97 28.96 -22.33
C LYS A 761 10.17 30.23 -22.61
N ASP A 762 8.85 30.16 -22.54
CA ASP A 762 7.96 31.33 -22.49
C ASP A 762 7.78 31.80 -21.04
N ASP A 763 8.83 32.37 -20.48
CA ASP A 763 8.67 33.18 -19.27
C ASP A 763 8.11 34.54 -19.69
N ASN A 764 6.79 34.64 -19.91
CA ASN A 764 6.09 35.91 -19.99
C ASN A 764 6.01 36.59 -18.59
N LEU A 765 7.10 36.53 -17.82
CA LEU A 765 7.35 37.36 -16.66
C LEU A 765 7.68 38.77 -17.16
N ASP A 766 6.59 39.51 -17.33
CA ASP A 766 6.50 40.89 -17.79
C ASP A 766 7.74 41.75 -17.44
N ALA A 767 8.53 42.03 -18.48
CA ALA A 767 9.64 42.96 -18.43
C ALA A 767 9.23 44.42 -18.65
N ASP A 768 7.99 44.67 -19.03
CA ASP A 768 7.48 45.96 -19.46
C ASP A 768 6.10 46.19 -18.82
N LYS A 769 6.10 46.70 -17.57
CA LYS A 769 5.00 47.48 -16.97
C LYS A 769 4.56 48.65 -17.88
N LEU A 770 4.02 48.41 -19.07
CA LEU A 770 3.38 49.39 -19.93
C LEU A 770 2.64 48.65 -21.05
N LEU A 771 1.31 48.60 -20.89
CA LEU A 771 0.27 48.35 -21.89
C LEU A 771 -0.21 46.91 -22.05
N ASP A 772 -0.68 46.28 -20.97
CA ASP A 772 -1.94 45.55 -21.13
C ASP A 772 -3.11 46.54 -21.02
N LYS A 773 -4.13 46.37 -21.85
CA LYS A 773 -5.34 47.22 -21.82
C LYS A 773 -6.34 46.76 -20.76
N ASP A 774 -5.99 45.70 -20.03
CA ASP A 774 -6.87 45.00 -19.13
C ASP A 774 -6.67 45.47 -17.66
N ASP A 775 -5.72 46.37 -17.37
CA ASP A 775 -5.45 46.96 -16.04
C ASP A 775 -5.73 48.49 -15.94
N LEU A 776 -6.80 48.99 -16.56
CA LEU A 776 -7.23 50.39 -16.35
C LEU A 776 -8.25 50.43 -15.22
N ASP A 777 -7.97 51.21 -14.18
CA ASP A 777 -8.92 51.66 -13.13
C ASP A 777 -9.10 53.18 -13.37
N ASP A 778 -10.07 53.54 -14.22
CA ASP A 778 -10.22 54.89 -14.78
C ASP A 778 -10.76 55.91 -13.74
N ASP A 779 -11.50 55.44 -12.73
CA ASP A 779 -12.06 56.29 -11.67
C ASP A 779 -11.34 56.19 -10.32
N ASN A 780 -10.36 55.29 -10.25
CA ASN A 780 -9.34 55.16 -9.23
C ASN A 780 -9.92 54.70 -7.88
N ASP A 781 -10.96 53.87 -7.91
CA ASP A 781 -11.70 53.36 -6.76
C ASP A 781 -11.12 52.06 -6.18
N GLY A 782 -10.21 51.42 -6.93
CA GLY A 782 -9.52 50.19 -6.56
C GLY A 782 -10.03 48.92 -7.27
N LEU A 783 -11.00 49.02 -8.18
CA LEU A 783 -11.42 47.93 -9.08
C LEU A 783 -10.93 48.18 -10.52
N PRO A 784 -10.54 47.12 -11.26
CA PRO A 784 -10.27 47.24 -12.70
C PRO A 784 -11.54 47.44 -13.54
N ASP A 785 -11.47 48.30 -14.57
CA ASP A 785 -12.60 48.68 -15.43
C ASP A 785 -13.25 47.48 -16.15
N ASP A 786 -12.54 46.37 -16.36
CA ASP A 786 -13.03 45.17 -17.02
C ASP A 786 -13.91 44.32 -16.09
N VAL A 787 -13.60 44.31 -14.78
CA VAL A 787 -14.43 43.75 -13.72
C VAL A 787 -15.76 44.50 -13.59
N GLU A 788 -15.76 45.81 -13.81
CA GLU A 788 -16.96 46.65 -13.74
C GLU A 788 -17.85 46.59 -15.00
N LYS A 789 -17.34 46.06 -16.13
CA LYS A 789 -18.09 45.97 -17.38
C LYS A 789 -19.06 44.79 -17.37
N ASN A 790 -20.36 45.12 -17.41
CA ASN A 790 -21.45 44.16 -17.64
C ASN A 790 -21.18 43.17 -18.79
N ASP A 791 -20.94 41.89 -18.48
CA ASP A 791 -21.13 40.78 -19.43
C ASP A 791 -22.63 40.44 -19.49
N PRO A 792 -23.33 40.69 -20.61
CA PRO A 792 -24.75 40.39 -20.75
C PRO A 792 -25.09 38.89 -20.79
N GLU A 793 -24.11 37.97 -20.83
CA GLU A 793 -24.35 36.52 -20.86
C GLU A 793 -24.16 35.79 -19.52
N ASN A 794 -23.64 36.43 -18.47
CA ASN A 794 -23.48 35.80 -17.17
C ASN A 794 -24.83 35.69 -16.41
N LYS A 795 -25.22 34.47 -16.00
CA LYS A 795 -26.47 34.17 -15.27
C LYS A 795 -26.20 33.49 -13.94
N ASP A 796 -25.02 33.73 -13.39
CA ASP A 796 -24.46 32.93 -12.32
C ASP A 796 -24.32 33.82 -11.09
N GLY A 797 -25.46 34.35 -10.61
CA GLY A 797 -25.79 34.61 -9.20
C GLY A 797 -24.96 35.55 -8.31
N ASP A 798 -23.70 35.84 -8.62
CA ASP A 798 -22.67 36.21 -7.64
C ASP A 798 -21.98 37.53 -8.06
N ASP A 799 -22.75 38.48 -8.60
CA ASP A 799 -22.21 39.47 -9.54
C ASP A 799 -22.05 40.89 -8.94
N ILE A 800 -20.83 41.42 -9.00
CA ILE A 800 -20.51 42.87 -8.91
C ILE A 800 -20.91 43.62 -10.21
N SER A 801 -21.57 42.96 -11.17
CA SER A 801 -22.09 43.61 -12.37
C SER A 801 -23.13 44.70 -12.08
N GLY A 802 -22.86 45.89 -12.60
CA GLY A 802 -23.70 47.07 -12.45
C GLY A 802 -22.97 48.33 -12.04
N LEU A 803 -21.68 48.21 -11.68
CA LEU A 803 -20.76 49.31 -11.44
C LEU A 803 -20.45 50.07 -12.74
N ASP A 804 -20.26 51.38 -12.63
CA ASP A 804 -19.94 52.26 -13.76
C ASP A 804 -18.44 52.54 -13.73
N PRO A 805 -17.63 52.04 -14.70
CA PRO A 805 -16.15 52.13 -14.69
C PRO A 805 -15.54 53.54 -14.74
N HIS A 806 -16.38 54.56 -14.61
CA HIS A 806 -16.02 55.97 -14.65
C HIS A 806 -16.64 56.74 -13.49
N ASN A 807 -17.19 56.05 -12.49
CA ASN A 807 -17.82 56.62 -11.32
C ASN A 807 -17.50 55.79 -10.06
N PRO A 808 -16.63 56.29 -9.17
CA PRO A 808 -16.00 55.50 -8.11
C PRO A 808 -16.93 55.16 -6.94
N ASP A 809 -18.22 55.45 -7.05
CA ASP A 809 -19.31 55.23 -6.08
C ASP A 809 -20.61 55.16 -6.90
N THR A 810 -20.86 54.02 -7.52
CA THR A 810 -21.94 53.82 -8.48
C THR A 810 -23.31 53.98 -7.83
N ASN A 811 -23.45 53.56 -6.57
CA ASN A 811 -24.72 53.58 -5.85
C ASN A 811 -24.99 54.93 -5.12
N GLY A 812 -23.95 55.74 -4.92
CA GLY A 812 -23.99 57.09 -4.34
C GLY A 812 -24.15 57.12 -2.82
N ASP A 813 -23.74 56.06 -2.11
CA ASP A 813 -23.87 55.96 -0.66
C ASP A 813 -22.68 56.54 0.12
N GLY A 814 -21.59 56.86 -0.59
CA GLY A 814 -20.38 57.49 -0.07
C GLY A 814 -19.26 56.53 0.30
N VAL A 815 -19.37 55.24 -0.03
CA VAL A 815 -18.28 54.26 -0.06
C VAL A 815 -17.86 54.06 -1.52
N ASN A 816 -16.56 53.84 -1.76
CA ASN A 816 -16.10 53.54 -3.11
C ASN A 816 -16.45 52.10 -3.48
N ASP A 817 -16.76 51.80 -4.75
CA ASP A 817 -17.28 50.48 -5.12
C ASP A 817 -16.25 49.35 -4.81
N GLY A 818 -14.95 49.61 -4.98
CA GLY A 818 -13.89 48.68 -4.54
C GLY A 818 -13.76 48.48 -3.02
N ASP A 819 -14.28 49.40 -2.22
CA ASP A 819 -14.31 49.32 -0.76
C ASP A 819 -15.64 48.78 -0.19
N GLU A 820 -16.61 48.46 -1.04
CA GLU A 820 -17.88 47.82 -0.66
C GLU A 820 -17.74 46.29 -0.48
N ASP A 821 -18.71 45.71 0.22
CA ASP A 821 -18.90 44.28 0.45
C ASP A 821 -20.29 43.94 -0.11
N SER A 822 -20.31 43.41 -1.33
CA SER A 822 -21.52 43.29 -2.16
C SER A 822 -22.27 41.99 -1.92
N ASP A 823 -21.53 40.92 -1.67
CA ASP A 823 -22.04 39.56 -1.51
C ASP A 823 -22.31 39.21 -0.02
N GLY A 824 -21.81 40.04 0.90
CA GLY A 824 -22.06 39.96 2.34
C GLY A 824 -21.10 39.01 3.07
N ASP A 825 -19.95 38.71 2.49
CA ASP A 825 -18.91 37.86 3.06
C ASP A 825 -18.07 38.59 4.13
N GLY A 826 -18.12 39.92 4.17
CA GLY A 826 -17.38 40.78 5.09
C GLY A 826 -16.01 41.24 4.58
N VAL A 827 -15.63 40.89 3.35
CA VAL A 827 -14.42 41.28 2.65
C VAL A 827 -14.78 42.38 1.64
N LYS A 828 -13.81 43.26 1.36
CA LYS A 828 -14.02 44.31 0.35
C LYS A 828 -13.85 43.73 -1.03
N ASN A 829 -14.67 44.16 -1.99
CA ASN A 829 -14.64 43.67 -3.37
C ASN A 829 -13.22 43.65 -3.98
N LYS A 830 -12.38 44.65 -3.70
CA LYS A 830 -11.00 44.72 -4.21
C LYS A 830 -9.99 43.76 -3.56
N ASP A 831 -10.35 43.19 -2.41
CA ASP A 831 -9.52 42.32 -1.58
C ASP A 831 -10.03 40.85 -1.60
N ASP A 832 -11.06 40.54 -2.41
CA ASP A 832 -11.66 39.22 -2.54
C ASP A 832 -11.04 38.43 -3.71
N ASP A 833 -10.32 37.36 -3.38
CA ASP A 833 -9.64 36.45 -4.32
C ASP A 833 -10.38 35.09 -4.46
N THR A 834 -11.62 34.96 -3.99
CA THR A 834 -12.27 33.63 -3.89
C THR A 834 -12.93 33.13 -5.19
N PRO A 835 -12.73 31.86 -5.59
CA PRO A 835 -13.43 31.25 -6.71
C PRO A 835 -14.83 30.77 -6.29
N PHE A 836 -15.86 31.32 -6.95
CA PHE A 836 -17.29 31.04 -6.83
C PHE A 836 -17.66 29.58 -6.49
N SER A 837 -18.37 29.35 -5.37
CA SER A 837 -19.16 28.11 -5.20
C SER A 837 -20.44 28.24 -4.36
N GLU A 838 -21.53 27.79 -4.99
CA GLU A 838 -22.75 27.16 -4.49
C GLU A 838 -23.71 27.88 -3.51
N CYS A 839 -24.80 28.36 -4.10
CA CYS A 839 -26.04 28.70 -3.42
C CYS A 839 -26.91 27.46 -3.10
N SER A 840 -27.27 27.22 -1.82
CA SER A 840 -28.58 26.62 -1.42
C SER A 840 -28.95 26.74 0.09
N LYS A 841 -29.69 27.81 0.41
CA LYS A 841 -30.86 28.05 1.34
C LYS A 841 -31.37 26.92 2.30
N PRO A 842 -32.22 27.18 3.35
CA PRO A 842 -32.85 28.45 3.80
C PRO A 842 -32.94 28.73 5.34
N ARG A 843 -33.16 30.01 5.68
CA ARG A 843 -33.95 30.60 6.81
C ARG A 843 -34.20 29.75 8.07
N ASN A 844 -33.74 30.24 9.23
CA ASN A 844 -34.63 30.52 10.38
C ASN A 844 -34.00 31.40 11.49
N LEU A 845 -34.69 32.51 11.74
CA LEU A 845 -35.00 33.14 13.03
C LEU A 845 -33.95 33.17 14.18
N ARG A 846 -33.66 34.42 14.55
CA ARG A 846 -33.76 35.02 15.91
C ARG A 846 -32.63 34.77 16.94
N HIS A 847 -32.01 35.92 17.23
CA HIS A 847 -31.88 36.53 18.56
C HIS A 847 -30.74 36.13 19.50
N ILE A 848 -30.20 37.20 20.12
CA ILE A 848 -29.63 37.33 21.48
C ILE A 848 -28.11 37.06 21.51
N THR A 849 -27.29 38.10 21.30
CA THR A 849 -26.78 39.06 22.31
C THR A 849 -25.75 38.48 23.29
N THR A 850 -24.54 39.05 23.18
CA THR A 850 -23.70 39.59 24.28
C THR A 850 -22.57 38.71 24.85
N LYS A 851 -21.36 39.12 24.44
CA LYS A 851 -20.13 39.49 25.20
C LYS A 851 -19.56 38.59 26.32
N PHE A 852 -18.21 38.66 26.33
CA PHE A 852 -17.23 38.44 27.42
C PHE A 852 -16.84 36.97 27.62
N ALA A 853 -15.57 36.58 27.77
CA ALA A 853 -14.29 37.28 27.90
C ALA A 853 -13.13 36.30 27.63
N THR A 854 -11.99 36.83 27.19
CA THR A 854 -10.60 36.30 27.26
C THR A 854 -10.34 35.03 28.09
N LEU A 855 -9.74 34.03 27.46
CA LEU A 855 -8.36 33.58 27.71
C LEU A 855 -7.85 32.81 26.49
#